data_AF-A0A941NVT0-F1
#
_entry.id   AF-A0A941NVT0-F1
#
_cell.length_a   1.000
_cell.length_b   1.000
_cell.length_c   1.000
_cell.angle_alpha   90.00
_cell.angle_beta   90.00
_cell.angle_gamma   90.00
#
_symmetry.space_group_name_H-M   'P 1'
#
loop_
_entity.id
_entity.type
_entity.pdbx_description
1 polymer ?
#
loop_
_entity_poly.entity_id
_entity_poly.type
_entity_poly.pdbx_seq_one_letter_code
_entity_poly.pdbx_strand_id
1 'polypeptide(L)'
;MLAIGWQAARKAIRLFYSLTQSFGIFKIPAYLLTAFLLVWFGPTLALGAGLRTLLALALSPFVFDIASMMFTVAVGLVIRSASLFTRDVQTESKFNTALIANNEVRALSLVRNCRSPEMLVNFGIKVITHPNDAIFNAIVARLNALGPRSLAHNHNQLFRAAVYHKRIDYVKTLLGNNAVAQHAHVNKNEALREACIQGDMDMLEALLNVQVIFDNVYVNNNEAIRLAEREGKWDVVARLLLIPMVAEFRYPEGVKLDFTERHIQQYGQPQVMAAPRAVDNSIPAEPHIPPENHWLLNALNGYLNIHRERPREEAPRDLYVPEESDHDLRDIGGRESSMRELNARQHAALEDIRKRYGAVYAAKGRDAIFEEIKEYMEAEYQQNPATYFKIGLPLHMGKILTWLTNNRAYYQHPVHGAWRYLFLGDSNPWRSIASYTQGLTSDIKEEIALMWLAATDKDAKFPEGQSRESVLVEFCQTMCELARAHNHDRARPCINVRKDSFTNQQEYYFTTETYDDLEGDRYTCGGGMNRRLSNFYMLILNDRPETRMLTADAMRSKFQQEMVNESPLPASMYKKLKAMDAKTLQNLLKVLSKKFESLDDLSEEESALFNRLAFTEGEIAAFVKTCQAYYGANRITERRENNKIVFNHHRFASFAEMIALLGKTATEEFYNDIKRNIENILRDAPKQQDKAPVDRRKKATAVVHSTSPAKSREKKSSEASNDEGPKLSSKGKPRKSARR
;
A
#
# COMPACT_ATOMS: atom_id res chain seq x y z
N MET A 1 44.68 36.29 61.47
CA MET A 1 45.10 35.60 60.23
C MET A 1 44.11 34.53 59.76
N LEU A 2 43.74 33.51 60.56
CA LEU A 2 42.87 32.39 60.13
C LEU A 2 41.63 32.80 59.30
N ALA A 3 40.86 33.81 59.74
CA ALA A 3 39.69 34.29 59.01
C ALA A 3 40.00 34.86 57.59
N ILE A 4 41.19 35.43 57.40
CA ILE A 4 41.66 35.93 56.09
C ILE A 4 42.00 34.75 55.18
N GLY A 5 42.70 33.74 55.71
CA GLY A 5 42.97 32.50 54.99
C GLY A 5 41.68 31.77 54.56
N TRP A 6 40.68 31.73 55.45
CA TRP A 6 39.35 31.17 55.14
C TRP A 6 38.64 31.95 54.03
N GLN A 7 38.66 33.29 54.04
CA GLN A 7 38.10 34.08 52.94
C GLN A 7 38.87 33.89 51.62
N ALA A 8 40.20 33.79 51.66
CA ALA A 8 41.03 33.54 50.49
C ALA A 8 40.71 32.16 49.87
N ALA A 9 40.68 31.10 50.68
CA ALA A 9 40.28 29.77 50.24
C ALA A 9 38.84 29.75 49.68
N ARG A 10 37.89 30.42 50.34
CA ARG A 10 36.48 30.50 49.88
C ARG A 10 36.33 31.31 48.58
N LYS A 11 37.19 32.30 48.31
CA LYS A 11 37.29 32.97 47.01
C LYS A 11 37.94 32.07 45.95
N ALA A 12 39.02 31.37 46.27
CA ALA A 12 39.70 30.45 45.35
C ALA A 12 38.78 29.30 44.91
N ILE A 13 38.05 28.68 45.85
CA ILE A 13 37.08 27.62 45.56
C ILE A 13 35.94 28.15 44.68
N ARG A 14 35.42 29.37 44.93
CA ARG A 14 34.41 29.99 44.05
C ARG A 14 34.95 30.30 42.66
N LEU A 15 36.17 30.79 42.55
CA LEU A 15 36.81 31.08 41.26
C LEU A 15 37.03 29.78 40.46
N PHE A 16 37.53 28.73 41.12
CA PHE A 16 37.71 27.41 40.52
C PHE A 16 36.38 26.80 40.06
N TYR A 17 35.33 26.86 40.91
CA TYR A 17 34.00 26.35 40.57
C TYR A 17 33.38 27.11 39.38
N SER A 18 33.52 28.45 39.36
CA SER A 18 33.13 29.30 38.25
C SER A 18 33.86 28.92 36.95
N LEU A 19 35.18 28.76 36.99
CA LEU A 19 35.99 28.30 35.85
C LEU A 19 35.53 26.91 35.36
N THR A 20 35.28 25.95 36.26
CA THR A 20 34.80 24.62 35.84
C THR A 20 33.42 24.64 35.18
N GLN A 21 32.53 25.57 35.57
CA GLN A 21 31.25 25.77 34.87
C GLN A 21 31.45 26.46 33.52
N SER A 22 32.23 27.54 33.45
CA SER A 22 32.50 28.29 32.22
C SER A 22 33.19 27.47 31.13
N PHE A 23 33.98 26.45 31.50
CA PHE A 23 34.66 25.56 30.55
C PHE A 23 33.94 24.21 30.31
N GLY A 24 32.78 23.98 30.92
CA GLY A 24 31.98 22.77 30.69
C GLY A 24 32.65 21.44 31.08
N ILE A 25 33.70 21.47 31.89
CA ILE A 25 34.49 20.29 32.24
C ILE A 25 33.70 19.42 33.22
N PHE A 26 33.31 18.22 32.76
CA PHE A 26 32.50 17.30 33.55
C PHE A 26 33.17 16.91 34.88
N LYS A 27 32.39 17.01 35.96
CA LYS A 27 32.58 16.38 37.28
C LYS A 27 33.99 15.82 37.55
N ILE A 28 34.93 16.67 37.97
CA ILE A 28 36.07 16.19 38.77
C ILE A 28 35.47 15.44 39.97
N PRO A 29 35.74 14.13 40.15
CA PRO A 29 35.17 13.38 41.25
C PRO A 29 35.51 14.05 42.59
N ALA A 30 34.55 14.14 43.50
CA ALA A 30 34.71 14.90 44.74
C ALA A 30 35.98 14.48 45.51
N TYR A 31 36.33 13.19 45.52
CA TYR A 31 37.54 12.68 46.15
C TYR A 31 38.85 13.25 45.56
N LEU A 32 38.94 13.57 44.27
CA LEU A 32 40.14 14.21 43.70
C LEU A 32 40.24 15.68 44.14
N LEU A 33 39.12 16.40 44.19
CA LEU A 33 39.10 17.77 44.70
C LEU A 33 39.41 17.80 46.21
N THR A 34 38.86 16.87 46.99
CA THR A 34 39.15 16.70 48.42
C THR A 34 40.61 16.29 48.65
N ALA A 35 41.18 15.39 47.84
CA ALA A 35 42.60 15.03 47.92
C ALA A 35 43.52 16.21 47.60
N PHE A 36 43.21 16.97 46.54
CA PHE A 36 43.97 18.18 46.19
C PHE A 36 43.89 19.24 47.29
N LEU A 37 42.71 19.46 47.88
CA LEU A 37 42.53 20.35 49.02
C LEU A 37 43.23 19.84 50.29
N LEU A 38 43.26 18.53 50.55
CA LEU A 38 43.99 17.94 51.67
C LEU A 38 45.50 18.06 51.52
N VAL A 39 46.05 17.81 50.33
CA VAL A 39 47.50 17.97 50.07
C VAL A 39 47.92 19.44 50.17
N TRP A 40 47.12 20.38 49.65
CA TRP A 40 47.52 21.79 49.57
C TRP A 40 47.14 22.63 50.80
N PHE A 41 46.03 22.33 51.47
CA PHE A 41 45.57 23.06 52.67
C PHE A 41 45.65 22.24 53.98
N GLY A 42 45.71 20.91 53.94
CA GLY A 42 45.93 20.09 55.14
C GLY A 42 47.13 20.51 55.99
N PRO A 43 48.32 20.80 55.40
CA PRO A 43 49.48 21.28 56.16
C PRO A 43 49.25 22.59 56.92
N THR A 44 48.31 23.44 56.47
CA THR A 44 48.03 24.74 57.12
C THR A 44 46.92 24.68 58.17
N LEU A 45 46.02 23.70 58.10
CA LEU A 45 44.81 23.63 58.94
C LEU A 45 44.91 22.71 60.18
N ALA A 46 45.95 21.89 60.30
CA ALA A 46 46.18 21.07 61.49
C ALA A 46 47.63 21.14 62.00
N LEU A 47 47.80 20.77 63.28
CA LEU A 47 49.04 20.61 64.04
C LEU A 47 49.80 21.89 64.42
N GLY A 48 50.12 21.99 65.71
CA GLY A 48 51.01 23.01 66.27
C GLY A 48 52.47 22.81 65.84
N ALA A 49 53.28 23.87 65.98
CA ALA A 49 54.60 23.99 65.33
C ALA A 49 55.55 22.80 65.54
N GLY A 50 55.56 22.18 66.75
CA GLY A 50 56.47 21.07 67.05
C GLY A 50 56.26 19.80 66.22
N LEU A 51 55.01 19.44 65.89
CA LEU A 51 54.76 18.21 65.13
C LEU A 51 54.96 18.41 63.62
N ARG A 52 54.93 19.65 63.11
CA ARG A 52 55.23 19.97 61.71
C ARG A 52 56.66 19.57 61.34
N THR A 53 57.64 19.85 62.20
CA THR A 53 59.06 19.52 61.94
C THR A 53 59.29 18.01 61.87
N LEU A 54 58.66 17.23 62.76
CA LEU A 54 58.76 15.77 62.76
C LEU A 54 58.06 15.13 61.55
N LEU A 55 56.84 15.59 61.20
CA LEU A 55 56.14 15.08 60.02
C LEU A 55 56.82 15.50 58.70
N ALA A 56 57.44 16.68 58.63
CA ALA A 56 58.20 17.12 57.45
C ALA A 56 59.54 16.35 57.26
N LEU A 57 60.07 15.74 58.32
CA LEU A 57 61.24 14.85 58.23
C LEU A 57 60.85 13.38 58.02
N ALA A 58 59.70 12.94 58.52
CA ALA A 58 59.21 11.57 58.38
C ALA A 58 58.45 11.29 57.07
N LEU A 59 57.73 12.28 56.53
CA LEU A 59 57.15 12.20 55.18
C LEU A 59 58.25 12.48 54.15
N SER A 60 59.09 11.46 53.96
CA SER A 60 60.27 11.46 53.08
C SER A 60 59.97 11.92 51.64
N PRO A 61 60.99 12.30 50.85
CA PRO A 61 60.84 12.75 49.46
C PRO A 61 59.90 11.88 48.62
N PHE A 62 59.90 10.57 48.84
CA PHE A 62 59.01 9.60 48.20
C PHE A 62 57.52 9.99 48.17
N VAL A 63 56.99 10.62 49.23
CA VAL A 63 55.58 11.07 49.26
C VAL A 63 55.37 12.31 48.38
N PHE A 64 56.36 13.20 48.34
CA PHE A 64 56.36 14.38 47.48
C PHE A 64 56.57 14.00 46.01
N ASP A 65 57.42 13.02 45.73
CA ASP A 65 57.67 12.46 44.39
C ASP A 65 56.43 11.74 43.85
N ILE A 66 55.73 10.94 44.66
CA ILE A 66 54.45 10.34 44.27
C ILE A 66 53.38 11.40 44.01
N ALA A 67 53.26 12.42 44.88
CA ALA A 67 52.32 13.52 44.67
C ALA A 67 52.64 14.33 43.40
N SER A 68 53.93 14.58 43.14
CA SER A 68 54.42 15.26 41.93
C SER A 68 54.17 14.43 40.67
N MET A 69 54.46 13.13 40.68
CA MET A 69 54.19 12.22 39.57
C MET A 69 52.68 12.12 39.29
N MET A 70 51.85 11.98 40.34
CA MET A 70 50.39 12.00 40.23
C MET A 70 49.88 13.32 39.62
N PHE A 71 50.45 14.45 40.04
CA PHE A 71 50.11 15.77 39.49
C PHE A 71 50.53 15.92 38.03
N THR A 72 51.75 15.53 37.66
CA THR A 72 52.24 15.57 36.27
C THR A 72 51.43 14.62 35.36
N VAL A 73 51.03 13.44 35.84
CA VAL A 73 50.12 12.54 35.10
C VAL A 73 48.73 13.16 34.96
N ALA A 74 48.16 13.74 36.02
CA ALA A 74 46.86 14.41 35.95
C ALA A 74 46.87 15.62 35.00
N VAL A 75 47.88 16.49 35.09
CA VAL A 75 48.08 17.63 34.19
C VAL A 75 48.31 17.16 32.75
N GLY A 76 49.11 16.12 32.54
CA GLY A 76 49.32 15.52 31.22
C GLY A 76 48.02 14.96 30.60
N LEU A 77 47.18 14.31 31.40
CA LEU A 77 45.85 13.83 30.99
C LEU A 77 44.88 15.00 30.69
N VAL A 78 44.88 16.06 31.48
CA VAL A 78 44.08 17.28 31.23
C VAL A 78 44.53 17.97 29.94
N ILE A 79 45.84 18.20 29.75
CA ILE A 79 46.39 18.81 28.52
C ILE A 79 46.07 17.95 27.30
N ARG A 80 46.23 16.62 27.39
CA ARG A 80 45.88 15.69 26.30
C ARG A 80 44.39 15.72 25.99
N SER A 81 43.52 15.81 27.00
CA SER A 81 42.07 15.89 26.82
C SER A 81 41.66 17.22 26.18
N ALA A 82 42.23 18.35 26.62
CA ALA A 82 42.02 19.66 26.01
C ALA A 82 42.55 19.73 24.56
N SER A 83 43.67 19.06 24.27
CA SER A 83 44.23 18.96 22.91
C SER A 83 43.34 18.13 21.98
N LEU A 84 42.76 17.03 22.46
CA LEU A 84 41.76 16.26 21.71
C LEU A 84 40.47 17.08 21.49
N PHE A 85 39.93 17.68 22.55
CA PHE A 85 38.71 18.51 22.46
C PHE A 85 38.86 19.69 21.49
N THR A 86 39.96 20.43 21.54
CA THR A 86 40.22 21.55 20.63
C THR A 86 40.42 21.09 19.18
N ARG A 87 41.07 19.94 18.95
CA ARG A 87 41.15 19.30 17.64
C ARG A 87 39.76 18.91 17.12
N ASP A 88 38.91 18.38 17.99
CA ASP A 88 37.59 17.86 17.61
C ASP A 88 36.63 19.00 17.27
N VAL A 89 36.60 20.07 18.08
CA VAL A 89 35.88 21.33 17.77
C VAL A 89 36.36 21.95 16.45
N GLN A 90 37.68 21.98 16.20
CA GLN A 90 38.21 22.43 14.90
C GLN A 90 37.77 21.53 13.74
N THR A 91 37.59 20.22 13.97
CA THR A 91 37.22 19.27 12.92
C THR A 91 35.72 19.39 12.60
N GLU A 92 34.86 19.58 13.59
CA GLU A 92 33.44 19.90 13.37
C GLU A 92 33.27 21.26 12.70
N SER A 93 33.99 22.30 13.12
CA SER A 93 34.00 23.60 12.45
C SER A 93 34.35 23.47 10.96
N LYS A 94 35.43 22.74 10.63
CA LYS A 94 35.86 22.48 9.24
C LYS A 94 34.84 21.65 8.45
N PHE A 95 34.08 20.76 9.11
CA PHE A 95 33.01 19.97 8.49
C PHE A 95 31.79 20.83 8.21
N ASN A 96 31.32 21.61 9.18
CA ASN A 96 30.19 22.53 9.03
C ASN A 96 30.45 23.55 7.90
N THR A 97 31.66 24.14 7.83
CA THR A 97 32.04 25.02 6.71
C THR A 97 32.05 24.29 5.36
N ALA A 98 32.51 23.03 5.31
CA ALA A 98 32.51 22.25 4.07
C ALA A 98 31.09 21.90 3.61
N LEU A 99 30.20 21.55 4.53
CA LEU A 99 28.80 21.20 4.27
C LEU A 99 28.00 22.42 3.79
N ILE A 100 28.11 23.56 4.48
CA ILE A 100 27.44 24.83 4.09
C ILE A 100 27.95 25.34 2.73
N ALA A 101 29.22 25.14 2.41
CA ALA A 101 29.80 25.47 1.10
C ALA A 101 29.55 24.40 0.01
N ASN A 102 28.71 23.39 0.27
CA ASN A 102 28.44 22.23 -0.58
C ASN A 102 29.71 21.53 -1.13
N ASN A 103 30.80 21.55 -0.37
CA ASN A 103 32.08 20.97 -0.76
C ASN A 103 32.14 19.51 -0.32
N GLU A 104 31.42 18.66 -1.06
CA GLU A 104 31.26 17.24 -0.76
C GLU A 104 32.60 16.50 -0.60
N VAL A 105 33.56 16.76 -1.50
CA VAL A 105 34.90 16.14 -1.46
C VAL A 105 35.61 16.41 -0.13
N ARG A 106 35.54 17.65 0.38
CA ARG A 106 36.12 18.04 1.66
C ARG A 106 35.35 17.44 2.84
N ALA A 107 34.03 17.42 2.78
CA ALA A 107 33.19 16.82 3.82
C ALA A 107 33.42 15.29 3.93
N LEU A 108 33.42 14.57 2.82
CA LEU A 108 33.74 13.14 2.74
C LEU A 108 35.17 12.83 3.24
N SER A 109 36.14 13.69 2.94
CA SER A 109 37.50 13.56 3.48
C SER A 109 37.53 13.65 5.01
N LEU A 110 36.78 14.58 5.61
CA LEU A 110 36.67 14.71 7.07
C LEU A 110 35.95 13.50 7.71
N VAL A 111 34.87 13.01 7.09
CA VAL A 111 34.15 11.79 7.52
C VAL A 111 35.08 10.57 7.52
N ARG A 112 35.80 10.33 6.42
CA ARG A 112 36.75 9.19 6.30
C ARG A 112 37.84 9.22 7.36
N ASN A 113 38.39 10.41 7.65
CA ASN A 113 39.47 10.59 8.61
C ASN A 113 39.01 10.59 10.08
N CYS A 114 37.71 10.80 10.36
CA CYS A 114 37.18 10.76 11.71
C CYS A 114 37.27 9.35 12.32
N ARG A 115 37.49 9.29 13.64
CA ARG A 115 37.58 8.06 14.45
C ARG A 115 36.66 8.06 15.68
N SER A 116 36.01 9.19 16.00
CA SER A 116 35.06 9.30 17.11
C SER A 116 33.64 9.01 16.61
N PRO A 117 32.94 7.99 17.14
CA PRO A 117 31.52 7.75 16.82
C PRO A 117 30.64 8.95 17.18
N GLU A 118 30.90 9.61 18.29
CA GLU A 118 30.19 10.82 18.74
C GLU A 118 30.30 11.96 17.73
N MET A 119 31.51 12.25 17.24
CA MET A 119 31.72 13.28 16.22
C MET A 119 31.03 12.90 14.89
N LEU A 120 31.03 11.62 14.50
CA LEU A 120 30.34 11.16 13.30
C LEU A 120 28.81 11.24 13.44
N VAL A 121 28.26 10.97 14.64
CA VAL A 121 26.84 11.22 14.95
C VAL A 121 26.53 12.71 14.84
N ASN A 122 27.36 13.59 15.40
CA ASN A 122 27.20 15.04 15.27
C ASN A 122 27.26 15.49 13.80
N PHE A 123 28.20 14.99 13.01
CA PHE A 123 28.26 15.26 11.56
C PHE A 123 26.98 14.79 10.87
N GLY A 124 26.46 13.62 11.22
CA GLY A 124 25.22 13.08 10.67
C GLY A 124 24.01 13.97 10.98
N ILE A 125 23.91 14.52 12.19
CA ILE A 125 22.86 15.49 12.58
C ILE A 125 22.96 16.79 11.75
N LYS A 126 24.17 17.24 11.44
CA LYS A 126 24.38 18.41 10.55
C LYS A 126 23.97 18.10 9.10
N VAL A 127 24.18 16.88 8.61
CA VAL A 127 23.72 16.44 7.28
C VAL A 127 22.21 16.20 7.25
N ILE A 128 21.58 15.77 8.34
CA ILE A 128 20.12 15.65 8.44
C ILE A 128 19.44 17.04 8.30
N THR A 129 20.06 18.09 8.85
CA THR A 129 19.59 19.48 8.69
C THR A 129 19.95 20.08 7.33
N HIS A 130 21.05 19.66 6.70
CA HIS A 130 21.52 20.11 5.38
C HIS A 130 21.73 18.87 4.47
N PRO A 131 20.66 18.35 3.83
CA PRO A 131 20.66 17.04 3.18
C PRO A 131 21.74 16.87 2.12
N ASN A 132 22.53 15.80 2.27
CA ASN A 132 23.41 15.28 1.23
C ASN A 132 23.58 13.76 1.45
N ASP A 133 22.97 12.98 0.58
CA ASP A 133 22.86 11.53 0.74
C ASP A 133 24.22 10.83 0.64
N ALA A 134 25.14 11.36 -0.17
CA ALA A 134 26.50 10.82 -0.29
C ALA A 134 27.29 10.97 1.02
N ILE A 135 27.20 12.13 1.66
CA ILE A 135 27.84 12.37 2.97
C ILE A 135 27.13 11.57 4.07
N PHE A 136 25.79 11.51 4.07
CA PHE A 136 25.03 10.73 5.04
C PHE A 136 25.39 9.24 4.98
N ASN A 137 25.35 8.64 3.78
CA ASN A 137 25.71 7.24 3.58
C ASN A 137 27.19 6.96 3.91
N ALA A 138 28.09 7.91 3.63
CA ALA A 138 29.49 7.80 4.06
C ALA A 138 29.65 7.82 5.59
N ILE A 139 28.86 8.61 6.32
CA ILE A 139 28.83 8.63 7.79
C ILE A 139 28.27 7.31 8.33
N VAL A 140 27.17 6.80 7.76
CA VAL A 140 26.56 5.53 8.15
C VAL A 140 27.52 4.35 7.92
N ALA A 141 28.17 4.29 6.75
CA ALA A 141 29.20 3.30 6.45
C ALA A 141 30.41 3.42 7.39
N ARG A 142 30.84 4.65 7.72
CA ARG A 142 31.97 4.89 8.63
C ARG A 142 31.66 4.47 10.06
N LEU A 143 30.44 4.74 10.55
CA LEU A 143 29.99 4.31 11.87
C LEU A 143 29.92 2.78 11.96
N ASN A 144 29.30 2.09 10.99
CA ASN A 144 29.33 0.62 10.92
C ASN A 144 30.76 0.06 10.98
N ALA A 145 31.71 0.70 10.26
CA ALA A 145 33.13 0.30 10.25
C ALA A 145 33.91 0.60 11.53
N LEU A 146 33.37 1.40 12.46
CA LEU A 146 33.92 1.58 13.82
C LEU A 146 33.32 0.57 14.83
N GLY A 147 32.16 -0.02 14.51
CA GLY A 147 31.55 -1.12 15.27
C GLY A 147 30.04 -1.21 15.06
N PRO A 148 29.43 -2.40 15.23
CA PRO A 148 28.00 -2.60 14.95
C PRO A 148 27.08 -1.76 15.85
N ARG A 149 27.51 -1.43 17.07
CA ARG A 149 26.79 -0.56 18.01
C ARG A 149 27.07 0.94 17.83
N SER A 150 27.98 1.34 16.95
CA SER A 150 28.36 2.76 16.77
C SER A 150 27.26 3.61 16.12
N LEU A 151 26.33 3.01 15.37
CA LEU A 151 25.11 3.70 14.91
C LEU A 151 24.05 3.87 16.02
N ALA A 152 24.03 2.96 16.99
CA ALA A 152 23.14 3.02 18.16
C ALA A 152 23.70 3.91 19.30
N HIS A 153 24.79 4.63 19.04
CA HIS A 153 25.48 5.48 20.00
C HIS A 153 24.59 6.65 20.48
N ASN A 154 24.86 7.14 21.70
CA ASN A 154 24.10 8.19 22.38
C ASN A 154 22.57 8.00 22.32
N HIS A 155 22.07 6.80 22.65
CA HIS A 155 20.62 6.53 22.72
C HIS A 155 19.92 6.79 21.37
N ASN A 156 20.46 6.18 20.30
CA ASN A 156 19.99 6.31 18.91
C ASN A 156 19.84 7.78 18.44
N GLN A 157 20.73 8.69 18.89
CA GLN A 157 20.63 10.14 18.65
C GLN A 157 20.48 10.49 17.15
N LEU A 158 21.25 9.84 16.28
CA LEU A 158 21.23 10.08 14.84
C LEU A 158 19.89 9.69 14.20
N PHE A 159 19.28 8.58 14.66
CA PHE A 159 17.98 8.10 14.22
C PHE A 159 16.85 9.01 14.71
N ARG A 160 16.87 9.42 15.98
CA ARG A 160 15.92 10.40 16.54
C ARG A 160 15.98 11.74 15.81
N ALA A 161 17.17 12.23 15.45
CA ALA A 161 17.33 13.42 14.63
C ALA A 161 16.75 13.26 13.21
N ALA A 162 16.94 12.09 12.58
CA ALA A 162 16.40 11.82 11.25
C ALA A 162 14.86 11.80 11.24
N VAL A 163 14.24 11.27 12.30
CA VAL A 163 12.78 11.35 12.52
C VAL A 163 12.34 12.80 12.75
N TYR A 164 12.97 13.52 13.69
CA TYR A 164 12.66 14.92 14.02
C TYR A 164 12.72 15.85 12.81
N HIS A 165 13.60 15.58 11.83
CA HIS A 165 13.73 16.36 10.60
C HIS A 165 13.00 15.77 9.37
N LYS A 166 12.02 14.86 9.56
CA LYS A 166 11.21 14.24 8.49
C LYS A 166 12.04 13.58 7.37
N ARG A 167 13.18 12.96 7.70
CA ARG A 167 14.06 12.30 6.73
C ARG A 167 13.77 10.80 6.65
N ILE A 168 12.61 10.46 6.08
CA ILE A 168 12.09 9.09 6.02
C ILE A 168 13.09 8.07 5.42
N ASP A 169 13.83 8.45 4.39
CA ASP A 169 14.80 7.54 3.75
C ASP A 169 16.08 7.35 4.59
N TYR A 170 16.48 8.37 5.35
CA TYR A 170 17.54 8.24 6.35
C TYR A 170 17.09 7.37 7.51
N VAL A 171 15.83 7.48 7.94
CA VAL A 171 15.23 6.60 8.97
C VAL A 171 15.18 5.15 8.50
N LYS A 172 14.69 4.88 7.29
CA LYS A 172 14.72 3.54 6.66
C LYS A 172 16.15 2.99 6.55
N THR A 173 17.11 3.82 6.15
CA THR A 173 18.54 3.46 6.05
C THR A 173 19.14 3.09 7.41
N LEU A 174 18.82 3.85 8.46
CA LEU A 174 19.31 3.59 9.82
C LEU A 174 18.66 2.36 10.44
N LEU A 175 17.35 2.14 10.23
CA LEU A 175 16.63 0.94 10.68
C LEU A 175 17.11 -0.35 10.01
N GLY A 176 17.75 -0.24 8.82
CA GLY A 176 18.47 -1.36 8.21
C GLY A 176 19.66 -1.90 9.03
N ASN A 177 20.14 -1.17 10.05
CA ASN A 177 21.08 -1.70 11.04
C ASN A 177 20.33 -2.30 12.24
N ASN A 178 20.55 -3.60 12.48
CA ASN A 178 19.89 -4.35 13.55
C ASN A 178 20.09 -3.75 14.97
N ALA A 179 21.27 -3.20 15.28
CA ALA A 179 21.52 -2.58 16.58
C ALA A 179 20.78 -1.24 16.76
N VAL A 180 20.51 -0.50 15.68
CA VAL A 180 19.60 0.64 15.71
C VAL A 180 18.18 0.16 15.91
N ALA A 181 17.70 -0.80 15.11
CA ALA A 181 16.33 -1.32 15.18
C ALA A 181 15.99 -1.88 16.57
N GLN A 182 16.83 -2.75 17.14
CA GLN A 182 16.66 -3.33 18.49
C GLN A 182 16.62 -2.28 19.61
N HIS A 183 17.15 -1.08 19.38
CA HIS A 183 17.17 0.02 20.34
C HIS A 183 16.33 1.23 19.90
N ALA A 184 15.47 1.07 18.88
CA ALA A 184 14.67 2.17 18.35
C ALA A 184 13.58 2.66 19.33
N HIS A 185 13.22 1.85 20.33
CA HIS A 185 12.30 2.18 21.42
C HIS A 185 12.93 3.03 22.55
N VAL A 186 14.21 3.36 22.46
CA VAL A 186 14.95 4.12 23.49
C VAL A 186 14.33 5.52 23.70
N ASN A 187 14.56 6.09 24.88
CA ASN A 187 13.87 7.27 25.41
C ASN A 187 12.34 7.10 25.45
N LYS A 188 11.87 5.87 25.70
CA LYS A 188 10.44 5.54 25.83
C LYS A 188 9.66 5.83 24.55
N ASN A 189 10.06 5.23 23.42
CA ASN A 189 9.45 5.46 22.10
C ASN A 189 9.44 6.94 21.65
N GLU A 190 10.53 7.69 21.88
CA GLU A 190 10.61 9.11 21.54
C GLU A 190 10.43 9.38 20.03
N ALA A 191 11.02 8.54 19.18
CA ALA A 191 10.84 8.61 17.73
C ALA A 191 9.36 8.48 17.31
N LEU A 192 8.62 7.56 17.92
CA LEU A 192 7.19 7.38 17.65
C LEU A 192 6.41 8.63 18.06
N ARG A 193 6.65 9.16 19.26
CA ARG A 193 6.01 10.40 19.73
C ARG A 193 6.27 11.58 18.79
N GLU A 194 7.49 11.71 18.27
CA GLU A 194 7.85 12.78 17.36
C GLU A 194 7.11 12.65 16.01
N ALA A 195 7.08 11.45 15.41
CA ALA A 195 6.29 11.20 14.21
C ALA A 195 4.79 11.51 14.43
N CYS A 196 4.27 11.22 15.63
CA CYS A 196 2.89 11.52 16.03
C CYS A 196 2.61 13.02 16.16
N ILE A 197 3.47 13.79 16.84
CA ILE A 197 3.42 15.26 16.86
C ILE A 197 3.40 15.82 15.43
N GLN A 198 4.22 15.24 14.57
CA GLN A 198 4.48 15.74 13.23
C GLN A 198 3.45 15.34 12.17
N GLY A 199 2.48 14.47 12.51
CA GLY A 199 1.44 13.99 11.59
C GLY A 199 1.98 13.22 10.38
N ASP A 200 3.14 12.58 10.51
CA ASP A 200 3.86 11.98 9.39
C ASP A 200 3.52 10.49 9.26
N MET A 201 2.56 10.16 8.40
CA MET A 201 2.05 8.79 8.25
C MET A 201 3.08 7.81 7.70
N ASP A 202 3.91 8.21 6.72
CA ASP A 202 4.98 7.36 6.20
C ASP A 202 6.05 7.07 7.26
N MET A 203 6.37 8.07 8.09
CA MET A 203 7.24 7.89 9.25
C MET A 203 6.59 7.01 10.32
N LEU A 204 5.31 7.19 10.61
CA LEU A 204 4.55 6.38 11.56
C LEU A 204 4.59 4.91 11.16
N GLU A 205 4.25 4.56 9.92
CA GLU A 205 4.30 3.18 9.45
C GLU A 205 5.74 2.63 9.46
N ALA A 206 6.74 3.40 9.01
CA ALA A 206 8.13 2.96 9.03
C ALA A 206 8.65 2.65 10.46
N LEU A 207 8.11 3.32 11.47
CA LEU A 207 8.39 3.05 12.88
C LEU A 207 7.56 1.88 13.43
N LEU A 208 6.26 1.80 13.11
CA LEU A 208 5.38 0.71 13.56
C LEU A 208 5.73 -0.65 12.93
N ASN A 209 6.39 -0.68 11.77
CA ASN A 209 6.96 -1.90 11.19
C ASN A 209 8.19 -2.45 11.97
N VAL A 210 8.70 -1.71 12.97
CA VAL A 210 9.78 -2.18 13.85
C VAL A 210 9.15 -2.81 15.10
N GLN A 211 9.21 -4.13 15.21
CA GLN A 211 8.53 -4.90 16.28
C GLN A 211 8.75 -4.30 17.69
N VAL A 212 9.99 -3.96 18.07
CA VAL A 212 10.26 -3.40 19.41
C VAL A 212 9.67 -2.01 19.65
N ILE A 213 9.32 -1.24 18.61
CA ILE A 213 8.54 0.00 18.75
C ILE A 213 7.06 -0.35 18.92
N PHE A 214 6.53 -1.27 18.09
CA PHE A 214 5.15 -1.75 18.14
C PHE A 214 4.79 -2.33 19.51
N ASP A 215 5.61 -3.24 20.03
CA ASP A 215 5.46 -3.86 21.37
C ASP A 215 5.47 -2.83 22.52
N ASN A 216 5.97 -1.61 22.26
CA ASN A 216 6.10 -0.52 23.23
C ASN A 216 5.22 0.69 22.87
N VAL A 217 4.27 0.56 21.92
CA VAL A 217 3.45 1.67 21.40
C VAL A 217 2.72 2.45 22.50
N TYR A 218 2.32 1.77 23.57
CA TYR A 218 1.53 2.29 24.70
C TYR A 218 2.37 2.92 25.83
N VAL A 219 3.70 2.97 25.69
CA VAL A 219 4.60 3.49 26.73
C VAL A 219 4.31 4.96 27.10
N ASN A 220 4.61 5.31 28.36
CA ASN A 220 4.25 6.59 28.99
C ASN A 220 2.74 6.87 29.01
N ASN A 221 1.92 5.82 29.20
CA ASN A 221 0.45 5.89 29.22
C ASN A 221 -0.08 6.45 27.90
N ASN A 222 0.15 5.71 26.81
CA ASN A 222 -0.31 6.06 25.46
C ASN A 222 0.09 7.49 25.04
N GLU A 223 1.33 7.91 25.34
CA GLU A 223 1.76 9.28 25.10
C GLU A 223 1.80 9.65 23.62
N ALA A 224 2.09 8.68 22.74
CA ALA A 224 2.12 8.88 21.29
C ALA A 224 0.74 9.32 20.72
N ILE A 225 -0.36 8.67 21.14
CA ILE A 225 -1.71 9.04 20.70
C ILE A 225 -2.19 10.34 21.35
N ARG A 226 -1.92 10.56 22.65
CA ARG A 226 -2.22 11.84 23.34
C ARG A 226 -1.50 13.04 22.71
N LEU A 227 -0.32 12.83 22.13
CA LEU A 227 0.40 13.86 21.36
C LEU A 227 -0.19 14.05 19.96
N ALA A 228 -0.46 12.97 19.22
CA ALA A 228 -1.13 13.08 17.91
C ALA A 228 -2.46 13.85 18.02
N GLU A 229 -3.27 13.51 19.03
CA GLU A 229 -4.51 14.20 19.39
C GLU A 229 -4.30 15.69 19.65
N ARG A 230 -3.41 16.05 20.60
CA ARG A 230 -3.15 17.45 20.99
C ARG A 230 -2.68 18.30 19.82
N GLU A 231 -1.92 17.73 18.89
CA GLU A 231 -1.45 18.42 17.68
C GLU A 231 -2.44 18.32 16.50
N GLY A 232 -3.62 17.73 16.69
CA GLY A 232 -4.68 17.62 15.67
C GLY A 232 -4.37 16.68 14.51
N LYS A 233 -3.58 15.62 14.73
CA LYS A 233 -3.10 14.65 13.74
C LYS A 233 -4.02 13.43 13.68
N TRP A 234 -5.28 13.65 13.34
CA TRP A 234 -6.35 12.67 13.46
C TRP A 234 -6.16 11.38 12.65
N ASP A 235 -5.47 11.43 11.50
CA ASP A 235 -5.11 10.23 10.74
C ASP A 235 -4.15 9.31 11.54
N VAL A 236 -3.20 9.91 12.26
CA VAL A 236 -2.31 9.20 13.19
C VAL A 236 -3.09 8.66 14.39
N VAL A 237 -4.03 9.44 14.95
CA VAL A 237 -4.91 8.99 16.05
C VAL A 237 -5.70 7.75 15.62
N ALA A 238 -6.36 7.79 14.46
CA ALA A 238 -7.09 6.66 13.89
C ALA A 238 -6.18 5.44 13.66
N ARG A 239 -4.97 5.65 13.10
CA ARG A 239 -4.01 4.58 12.84
C ARG A 239 -3.42 3.95 14.10
N LEU A 240 -3.28 4.71 15.18
CA LEU A 240 -2.89 4.18 16.49
C LEU A 240 -4.04 3.43 17.17
N LEU A 241 -5.29 3.89 17.04
CA LEU A 241 -6.48 3.18 17.55
C LEU A 241 -6.77 1.86 16.83
N LEU A 242 -6.24 1.65 15.61
CA LEU A 242 -6.22 0.34 14.94
C LEU A 242 -5.30 -0.70 15.63
N ILE A 243 -4.51 -0.31 16.64
CA ILE A 243 -3.65 -1.21 17.40
C ILE A 243 -4.34 -1.55 18.73
N PRO A 244 -4.72 -2.83 18.99
CA PRO A 244 -5.52 -3.20 20.17
C PRO A 244 -4.91 -2.75 21.50
N MET A 245 -3.60 -2.95 21.69
CA MET A 245 -2.88 -2.52 22.90
C MET A 245 -2.79 -0.99 23.09
N VAL A 246 -3.18 -0.18 22.11
CA VAL A 246 -3.43 1.27 22.29
C VAL A 246 -4.89 1.51 22.67
N ALA A 247 -5.85 0.95 21.92
CA ALA A 247 -7.28 1.20 22.12
C ALA A 247 -7.83 0.65 23.46
N GLU A 248 -7.31 -0.50 23.91
CA GLU A 248 -7.69 -1.18 25.16
C GLU A 248 -6.91 -0.66 26.39
N PHE A 249 -5.96 0.27 26.19
CA PHE A 249 -5.11 0.78 27.26
C PHE A 249 -5.93 1.53 28.32
N ARG A 250 -5.90 1.04 29.57
CA ARG A 250 -6.52 1.71 30.71
C ARG A 250 -5.59 2.78 31.27
N TYR A 251 -6.03 4.03 31.19
CA TYR A 251 -5.25 5.16 31.68
C TYR A 251 -5.26 5.22 33.22
N PRO A 252 -4.13 5.55 33.86
CA PRO A 252 -4.11 5.85 35.29
C PRO A 252 -5.00 7.04 35.63
N GLU A 253 -5.60 7.02 36.82
CA GLU A 253 -6.46 8.09 37.31
C GLU A 253 -5.75 9.46 37.24
N GLY A 254 -6.44 10.46 36.66
CA GLY A 254 -5.88 11.79 36.37
C GLY A 254 -5.16 11.93 35.03
N VAL A 255 -4.84 10.85 34.29
CA VAL A 255 -4.25 10.92 32.94
C VAL A 255 -5.36 10.80 31.89
N LYS A 256 -6.02 11.90 31.56
CA LYS A 256 -7.06 11.91 30.52
C LYS A 256 -6.49 12.02 29.09
N LEU A 257 -7.27 11.50 28.14
CA LEU A 257 -7.28 11.91 26.74
C LEU A 257 -8.14 13.19 26.69
N ASP A 258 -7.52 14.37 26.64
CA ASP A 258 -8.22 15.66 26.74
C ASP A 258 -8.69 16.15 25.35
N PHE A 259 -9.53 15.35 24.67
CA PHE A 259 -10.21 15.75 23.43
C PHE A 259 -11.23 16.85 23.79
N THR A 260 -10.78 18.09 23.97
CA THR A 260 -11.60 19.12 24.61
C THR A 260 -12.89 19.40 23.85
N GLU A 261 -13.93 19.76 24.59
CA GLU A 261 -15.27 20.08 24.07
C GLU A 261 -15.25 21.12 22.93
N ARG A 262 -14.24 22.01 22.91
CA ARG A 262 -13.98 22.93 21.79
C ARG A 262 -13.76 22.24 20.45
N HIS A 263 -13.08 21.09 20.41
CA HIS A 263 -12.88 20.35 19.16
C HIS A 263 -14.19 19.72 18.67
N ILE A 264 -15.02 19.21 19.60
CA ILE A 264 -16.36 18.69 19.28
C ILE A 264 -17.27 19.83 18.75
N GLN A 265 -17.15 21.04 19.28
CA GLN A 265 -17.86 22.23 18.77
C GLN A 265 -17.30 22.71 17.42
N GLN A 266 -15.99 22.68 17.20
CA GLN A 266 -15.33 23.13 15.96
C GLN A 266 -15.58 22.20 14.76
N TYR A 267 -15.80 20.90 15.00
CA TYR A 267 -16.03 19.89 13.96
C TYR A 267 -17.45 19.28 14.01
N GLY A 268 -18.40 19.95 14.68
CA GLY A 268 -19.82 19.62 14.68
C GLY A 268 -20.19 18.39 15.53
N GLN A 269 -21.26 18.51 16.31
CA GLN A 269 -21.83 17.35 17.00
C GLN A 269 -22.59 16.45 16.04
N PRO A 270 -22.32 15.13 16.03
CA PRO A 270 -23.33 14.16 15.57
C PRO A 270 -24.58 14.31 16.45
N GLN A 271 -25.77 14.31 15.86
CA GLN A 271 -27.00 14.34 16.66
C GLN A 271 -27.07 13.09 17.55
N VAL A 272 -27.10 13.29 18.87
CA VAL A 272 -27.24 12.21 19.85
C VAL A 272 -28.67 11.67 19.80
N MET A 273 -28.90 10.66 18.96
CA MET A 273 -30.11 9.85 19.06
C MET A 273 -30.13 9.10 20.40
N ALA A 274 -31.32 9.00 20.99
CA ALA A 274 -31.49 8.45 22.33
C ALA A 274 -31.05 6.98 22.44
N ALA A 275 -30.52 6.61 23.60
CA ALA A 275 -29.99 5.27 23.85
C ALA A 275 -31.05 4.16 23.63
N PRO A 276 -30.69 3.03 22.99
CA PRO A 276 -31.56 1.86 22.90
C PRO A 276 -31.97 1.34 24.29
N ARG A 277 -33.16 0.76 24.39
CA ARG A 277 -33.56 -0.02 25.58
C ARG A 277 -32.71 -1.27 25.69
N ALA A 278 -32.52 -1.76 26.92
CA ALA A 278 -31.72 -2.94 27.22
C ALA A 278 -32.17 -4.17 26.41
N VAL A 279 -31.20 -4.93 25.91
CA VAL A 279 -31.36 -6.21 25.21
C VAL A 279 -30.58 -7.29 25.96
N ASP A 280 -30.95 -8.55 25.75
CA ASP A 280 -30.59 -9.73 26.55
C ASP A 280 -29.08 -9.99 26.74
N ASN A 281 -28.73 -10.59 27.89
CA ASN A 281 -27.36 -10.83 28.38
C ASN A 281 -26.75 -12.15 27.86
N SER A 282 -27.18 -12.65 26.70
CA SER A 282 -26.85 -14.00 26.19
C SER A 282 -25.71 -14.05 25.16
N ILE A 283 -25.03 -12.92 24.90
CA ILE A 283 -23.95 -12.80 23.91
C ILE A 283 -22.58 -13.08 24.56
N PRO A 284 -21.68 -13.86 23.95
CA PRO A 284 -20.32 -14.08 24.47
C PRO A 284 -19.51 -12.78 24.55
N ALA A 285 -18.63 -12.69 25.55
CA ALA A 285 -17.99 -11.45 25.96
C ALA A 285 -17.30 -10.67 24.82
N GLU A 286 -17.71 -9.41 24.65
CA GLU A 286 -17.15 -8.49 23.65
C GLU A 286 -15.70 -8.05 24.02
N PRO A 287 -14.89 -7.61 23.04
CA PRO A 287 -13.63 -6.93 23.33
C PRO A 287 -13.92 -5.65 24.12
N HIS A 288 -13.57 -5.67 25.41
CA HIS A 288 -14.13 -4.74 26.39
C HIS A 288 -13.39 -3.39 26.37
N ILE A 289 -13.68 -2.58 25.34
CA ILE A 289 -13.30 -1.15 25.33
C ILE A 289 -13.84 -0.54 26.63
N PRO A 290 -13.02 0.16 27.42
CA PRO A 290 -13.50 0.82 28.64
C PRO A 290 -14.56 1.88 28.29
N PRO A 291 -15.68 1.99 29.04
CA PRO A 291 -16.73 2.97 28.76
C PRO A 291 -16.22 4.42 28.66
N GLU A 292 -15.18 4.75 29.43
CA GLU A 292 -14.45 6.02 29.40
C GLU A 292 -13.72 6.32 28.08
N ASN A 293 -13.65 5.37 27.14
CA ASN A 293 -13.09 5.52 25.79
C ASN A 293 -14.17 5.53 24.68
N HIS A 294 -15.46 5.30 24.97
CA HIS A 294 -16.50 5.22 23.92
C HIS A 294 -16.72 6.53 23.15
N TRP A 295 -16.56 7.66 23.82
CA TRP A 295 -16.73 9.00 23.23
C TRP A 295 -15.63 9.37 22.23
N LEU A 296 -14.44 8.78 22.34
CA LEU A 296 -13.32 8.94 21.40
C LEU A 296 -13.73 8.55 19.98
N LEU A 297 -14.43 7.41 19.86
CA LEU A 297 -14.93 6.87 18.59
C LEU A 297 -15.96 7.82 17.96
N ASN A 298 -16.82 8.43 18.77
CA ASN A 298 -17.82 9.40 18.30
C ASN A 298 -17.18 10.71 17.81
N ALA A 299 -16.12 11.20 18.46
CA ALA A 299 -15.36 12.35 18.00
C ALA A 299 -14.60 12.05 16.69
N LEU A 300 -13.98 10.87 16.59
CA LEU A 300 -13.27 10.43 15.38
C LEU A 300 -14.23 10.30 14.19
N ASN A 301 -15.44 9.76 14.40
CA ASN A 301 -16.51 9.69 13.40
C ASN A 301 -16.90 11.08 12.84
N GLY A 302 -17.01 12.10 13.69
CA GLY A 302 -17.29 13.48 13.25
C GLY A 302 -16.19 14.02 12.34
N TYR A 303 -14.92 13.93 12.78
CA TYR A 303 -13.78 14.41 12.00
C TYR A 303 -13.61 13.67 10.65
N LEU A 304 -13.67 12.34 10.68
CA LEU A 304 -13.52 11.49 9.48
C LEU A 304 -14.67 11.63 8.49
N ASN A 305 -15.81 12.25 8.87
CA ASN A 305 -16.87 12.62 7.92
C ASN A 305 -16.54 13.94 7.20
N ILE A 306 -16.01 14.95 7.91
CA ILE A 306 -15.76 16.30 7.36
C ILE A 306 -14.61 16.33 6.36
N HIS A 307 -13.52 15.59 6.61
CA HIS A 307 -12.35 15.62 5.72
C HIS A 307 -12.50 14.82 4.40
N ARG A 308 -13.74 14.38 4.04
CA ARG A 308 -14.07 13.65 2.80
C ARG A 308 -14.24 14.53 1.55
N GLU A 309 -13.95 15.82 1.66
CA GLU A 309 -14.18 16.82 0.61
C GLU A 309 -12.88 17.44 0.07
N ARG A 310 -12.12 16.63 -0.68
CA ARG A 310 -11.08 17.08 -1.62
C ARG A 310 -11.13 16.23 -2.91
N PRO A 311 -10.47 16.65 -4.02
CA PRO A 311 -10.95 16.33 -5.36
C PRO A 311 -11.01 14.83 -5.64
N ARG A 312 -12.16 14.41 -6.18
CA ARG A 312 -12.54 13.00 -6.36
C ARG A 312 -12.13 12.55 -7.75
N GLU A 313 -11.56 11.35 -7.84
CA GLU A 313 -11.16 10.76 -9.12
C GLU A 313 -12.38 10.35 -9.97
N GLU A 314 -12.23 10.54 -11.27
CA GLU A 314 -13.28 10.31 -12.27
C GLU A 314 -13.29 8.82 -12.67
N ALA A 315 -14.49 8.27 -12.86
CA ALA A 315 -14.75 6.92 -13.32
C ALA A 315 -15.78 6.98 -14.46
N PRO A 316 -15.85 6.01 -15.40
CA PRO A 316 -16.46 6.30 -16.70
C PRO A 316 -17.94 5.92 -16.79
N ARG A 317 -18.80 6.95 -16.90
CA ARG A 317 -20.07 7.01 -17.66
C ARG A 317 -21.14 5.94 -17.42
N ASP A 318 -22.23 6.42 -16.81
CA ASP A 318 -23.59 6.25 -17.34
C ASP A 318 -23.98 7.51 -18.12
N LEU A 319 -24.83 7.42 -19.15
CA LEU A 319 -25.31 8.61 -19.87
C LEU A 319 -26.68 8.38 -20.58
N TYR A 320 -27.75 8.87 -19.96
CA TYR A 320 -29.12 8.81 -20.48
C TYR A 320 -29.62 10.20 -20.92
N VAL A 321 -30.10 10.31 -22.17
CA VAL A 321 -30.74 11.50 -22.76
C VAL A 321 -31.94 11.04 -23.62
N PRO A 322 -33.09 11.74 -23.65
CA PRO A 322 -34.38 11.11 -23.98
C PRO A 322 -34.78 11.09 -25.48
N GLU A 323 -35.84 10.29 -25.73
CA GLU A 323 -36.78 10.36 -26.88
C GLU A 323 -36.21 9.98 -28.28
N GLU A 324 -36.99 9.48 -29.24
CA GLU A 324 -38.46 9.52 -29.43
C GLU A 324 -38.94 8.29 -30.26
N SER A 325 -40.03 7.60 -29.86
CA SER A 325 -40.86 6.74 -30.78
C SER A 325 -42.12 6.13 -30.13
N ASP A 326 -43.28 6.77 -30.34
CA ASP A 326 -44.65 6.24 -30.50
C ASP A 326 -45.20 5.08 -29.61
N HIS A 327 -44.70 4.92 -28.39
CA HIS A 327 -45.44 4.35 -27.25
C HIS A 327 -45.43 5.37 -26.11
N ASP A 328 -46.49 5.49 -25.31
CA ASP A 328 -46.55 6.53 -24.27
C ASP A 328 -45.48 6.27 -23.19
N LEU A 329 -44.41 7.07 -23.25
CA LEU A 329 -43.24 6.97 -22.37
C LEU A 329 -43.58 7.30 -20.90
N ARG A 330 -44.78 7.81 -20.61
CA ARG A 330 -45.26 8.02 -19.22
C ARG A 330 -45.49 6.70 -18.49
N ASP A 331 -45.90 5.64 -19.19
CA ASP A 331 -45.96 4.25 -18.68
C ASP A 331 -44.57 3.59 -18.55
N ILE A 332 -43.50 4.31 -18.94
CA ILE A 332 -42.11 3.87 -18.85
C ILE A 332 -41.34 4.68 -17.80
N GLY A 333 -41.89 5.80 -17.31
CA GLY A 333 -41.26 6.77 -16.40
C GLY A 333 -40.98 6.32 -14.96
N GLY A 334 -41.22 5.04 -14.61
CA GLY A 334 -40.78 4.48 -13.34
C GLY A 334 -39.26 4.32 -13.33
N ARG A 335 -38.55 5.14 -12.52
CA ARG A 335 -37.09 5.06 -12.34
C ARG A 335 -36.63 3.65 -11.94
N GLU A 336 -37.48 2.92 -11.25
CA GLU A 336 -37.36 1.49 -11.05
C GLU A 336 -37.84 0.69 -12.28
N SER A 337 -36.95 0.53 -13.27
CA SER A 337 -37.09 -0.45 -14.36
C SER A 337 -37.12 -1.92 -13.86
N SER A 338 -36.95 -2.09 -12.55
CA SER A 338 -37.18 -3.26 -11.70
C SER A 338 -38.66 -3.59 -11.47
N MET A 339 -39.58 -2.62 -11.51
CA MET A 339 -41.02 -2.82 -11.24
C MET A 339 -41.78 -3.60 -12.33
N ARG A 340 -41.09 -4.17 -13.32
CA ARG A 340 -41.68 -4.96 -14.40
C ARG A 340 -41.57 -6.45 -14.09
N GLU A 341 -42.69 -7.16 -14.29
CA GLU A 341 -42.73 -8.62 -14.22
C GLU A 341 -41.71 -9.26 -15.18
N LEU A 342 -41.31 -10.50 -14.88
CA LEU A 342 -40.46 -11.27 -15.77
C LEU A 342 -41.16 -11.42 -17.13
N ASN A 343 -40.44 -11.19 -18.23
CA ASN A 343 -41.02 -11.47 -19.53
C ASN A 343 -41.24 -12.99 -19.70
N ALA A 344 -42.15 -13.40 -20.58
CA ALA A 344 -42.53 -14.81 -20.76
C ALA A 344 -41.35 -15.78 -21.00
N ARG A 345 -40.21 -15.29 -21.52
CA ARG A 345 -38.99 -16.08 -21.73
C ARG A 345 -38.08 -16.13 -20.51
N GLN A 346 -38.08 -15.11 -19.64
CA GLN A 346 -37.46 -15.19 -18.31
C GLN A 346 -38.25 -16.16 -17.42
N HIS A 347 -39.58 -16.14 -17.46
CA HIS A 347 -40.42 -17.14 -16.82
C HIS A 347 -40.14 -18.56 -17.33
N ALA A 348 -40.10 -18.77 -18.65
CA ALA A 348 -39.79 -20.08 -19.23
C ALA A 348 -38.41 -20.62 -18.78
N ALA A 349 -37.39 -19.75 -18.70
CA ALA A 349 -36.08 -20.13 -18.19
C ALA A 349 -36.13 -20.53 -16.71
N LEU A 350 -36.78 -19.75 -15.85
CA LEU A 350 -36.96 -20.10 -14.43
C LEU A 350 -37.69 -21.46 -14.26
N GLU A 351 -38.73 -21.72 -15.06
CA GLU A 351 -39.43 -23.00 -15.05
C GLU A 351 -38.59 -24.17 -15.58
N ASP A 352 -37.74 -23.97 -16.60
CA ASP A 352 -36.80 -25.00 -17.05
C ASP A 352 -35.73 -25.32 -15.97
N ILE A 353 -35.29 -24.33 -15.19
CA ILE A 353 -34.40 -24.54 -14.03
C ILE A 353 -35.12 -25.27 -12.89
N ARG A 354 -36.35 -24.88 -12.54
CA ARG A 354 -37.20 -25.58 -11.55
C ARG A 354 -37.44 -27.02 -11.96
N LYS A 355 -37.72 -27.27 -13.25
CA LYS A 355 -37.93 -28.62 -13.81
C LYS A 355 -36.66 -29.47 -13.82
N ARG A 356 -35.48 -28.89 -14.07
CA ARG A 356 -34.20 -29.63 -14.07
C ARG A 356 -33.68 -29.92 -12.66
N TYR A 357 -33.75 -28.95 -11.75
CA TYR A 357 -33.09 -29.02 -10.45
C TYR A 357 -34.05 -29.12 -9.25
N GLY A 358 -35.35 -28.91 -9.42
CA GLY A 358 -36.34 -28.94 -8.34
C GLY A 358 -36.38 -30.25 -7.56
N ALA A 359 -36.15 -31.40 -8.21
CA ALA A 359 -36.02 -32.69 -7.54
C ALA A 359 -34.77 -32.77 -6.63
N VAL A 360 -33.65 -32.16 -7.06
CA VAL A 360 -32.41 -32.08 -6.28
C VAL A 360 -32.58 -31.09 -5.12
N TYR A 361 -33.19 -29.93 -5.38
CA TYR A 361 -33.55 -28.93 -4.38
C TYR A 361 -34.45 -29.51 -3.29
N ALA A 362 -35.52 -30.23 -3.66
CA ALA A 362 -36.44 -30.86 -2.72
C ALA A 362 -35.79 -32.00 -1.91
N ALA A 363 -34.87 -32.77 -2.51
CA ALA A 363 -34.16 -33.84 -1.81
C ALA A 363 -33.05 -33.32 -0.86
N LYS A 364 -32.45 -32.17 -1.17
CA LYS A 364 -31.31 -31.59 -0.43
C LYS A 364 -31.72 -30.56 0.61
N GLY A 365 -32.80 -29.82 0.34
CA GLY A 365 -33.29 -28.73 1.17
C GLY A 365 -32.53 -27.41 0.95
N ARG A 366 -33.27 -26.29 1.04
CA ARG A 366 -32.75 -24.92 0.89
C ARG A 366 -31.54 -24.64 1.78
N ASP A 367 -31.62 -25.02 3.05
CA ASP A 367 -30.66 -24.55 4.06
C ASP A 367 -29.30 -25.26 3.93
N ALA A 368 -29.28 -26.53 3.50
CA ALA A 368 -28.05 -27.24 3.14
C ALA A 368 -27.39 -26.67 1.87
N ILE A 369 -28.18 -26.16 0.92
CA ILE A 369 -27.67 -25.46 -0.27
C ILE A 369 -27.07 -24.10 0.11
N PHE A 370 -27.70 -23.37 1.03
CA PHE A 370 -27.16 -22.10 1.52
C PHE A 370 -25.85 -22.28 2.29
N GLU A 371 -25.68 -23.37 3.03
CA GLU A 371 -24.40 -23.64 3.70
C GLU A 371 -23.28 -23.98 2.69
N GLU A 372 -23.56 -24.68 1.58
CA GLU A 372 -22.57 -24.86 0.50
C GLU A 372 -22.18 -23.54 -0.19
N ILE A 373 -23.15 -22.65 -0.43
CA ILE A 373 -22.87 -21.29 -0.95
C ILE A 373 -21.95 -20.54 0.03
N LYS A 374 -22.20 -20.69 1.33
CA LYS A 374 -21.42 -20.07 2.41
C LYS A 374 -20.00 -20.61 2.46
N GLU A 375 -19.83 -21.93 2.53
CA GLU A 375 -18.53 -22.61 2.50
C GLU A 375 -17.69 -22.19 1.27
N TYR A 376 -18.32 -22.11 0.09
CA TYR A 376 -17.64 -21.64 -1.12
C TYR A 376 -17.20 -20.17 -1.02
N MET A 377 -18.08 -19.26 -0.59
CA MET A 377 -17.73 -17.84 -0.46
C MET A 377 -16.66 -17.62 0.63
N GLU A 378 -16.68 -18.41 1.70
CA GLU A 378 -15.68 -18.39 2.77
C GLU A 378 -14.32 -18.90 2.27
N ALA A 379 -14.29 -19.99 1.48
CA ALA A 379 -13.07 -20.53 0.89
C ALA A 379 -12.48 -19.66 -0.25
N GLU A 380 -13.33 -19.05 -1.08
CA GLU A 380 -12.89 -18.14 -2.15
C GLU A 380 -12.35 -16.84 -1.55
N TYR A 381 -13.00 -16.27 -0.54
CA TYR A 381 -12.49 -15.08 0.15
C TYR A 381 -11.19 -15.35 0.93
N GLN A 382 -10.98 -16.56 1.45
CA GLN A 382 -9.69 -16.93 2.08
C GLN A 382 -8.53 -16.98 1.08
N GLN A 383 -8.80 -17.35 -0.18
CA GLN A 383 -7.79 -17.31 -1.25
C GLN A 383 -7.58 -15.89 -1.77
N ASN A 384 -8.67 -15.15 -1.96
CA ASN A 384 -8.72 -13.79 -2.50
C ASN A 384 -9.42 -12.86 -1.50
N PRO A 385 -8.74 -12.41 -0.42
CA PRO A 385 -9.33 -11.48 0.54
C PRO A 385 -9.32 -10.04 0.00
N ALA A 386 -10.30 -9.24 0.42
CA ALA A 386 -10.29 -7.81 0.16
C ALA A 386 -9.05 -7.17 0.82
N THR A 387 -8.23 -6.43 0.07
CA THR A 387 -6.98 -5.85 0.61
C THR A 387 -7.07 -4.36 0.86
N TYR A 388 -6.50 -3.89 1.98
CA TYR A 388 -6.24 -2.47 2.23
C TYR A 388 -4.77 -2.28 2.60
N PHE A 389 -4.06 -1.38 1.91
CA PHE A 389 -2.59 -1.23 1.99
C PHE A 389 -1.80 -2.57 1.91
N LYS A 390 -2.26 -3.51 1.08
CA LYS A 390 -1.74 -4.89 0.93
C LYS A 390 -1.95 -5.81 2.14
N ILE A 391 -2.61 -5.35 3.22
CA ILE A 391 -3.08 -6.22 4.30
C ILE A 391 -4.38 -6.87 3.82
N GLY A 392 -4.42 -8.20 3.82
CA GLY A 392 -5.66 -8.95 3.61
C GLY A 392 -6.59 -8.74 4.79
N LEU A 393 -7.81 -8.29 4.53
CA LEU A 393 -8.81 -8.04 5.54
C LEU A 393 -9.56 -9.34 5.91
N PRO A 394 -10.07 -9.50 7.15
CA PRO A 394 -10.82 -10.68 7.55
C PRO A 394 -12.27 -10.64 7.05
N LEU A 395 -12.82 -11.79 6.64
CA LEU A 395 -14.23 -11.89 6.20
C LEU A 395 -15.22 -11.51 7.31
N HIS A 396 -14.97 -11.99 8.53
CA HIS A 396 -15.77 -11.64 9.69
C HIS A 396 -15.06 -10.51 10.46
N MET A 397 -15.51 -9.27 10.28
CA MET A 397 -15.11 -8.19 11.19
C MET A 397 -15.95 -8.20 12.46
N GLY A 398 -15.29 -8.11 13.61
CA GLY A 398 -15.93 -7.66 14.85
C GLY A 398 -16.32 -6.17 14.75
N LYS A 399 -17.37 -5.79 15.48
CA LYS A 399 -18.03 -4.45 15.45
C LYS A 399 -17.09 -3.23 15.57
N ILE A 400 -15.87 -3.40 16.07
CA ILE A 400 -14.88 -2.32 16.28
C ILE A 400 -14.17 -1.98 14.96
N LEU A 401 -13.84 -2.99 14.15
CA LEU A 401 -13.02 -2.84 12.96
C LEU A 401 -13.78 -2.22 11.77
N THR A 402 -15.10 -2.44 11.70
CA THR A 402 -15.98 -1.90 10.66
C THR A 402 -16.07 -0.37 10.62
N TRP A 403 -15.58 0.34 11.64
CA TRP A 403 -15.53 1.81 11.68
C TRP A 403 -14.15 2.38 11.33
N LEU A 404 -13.09 1.59 11.48
CA LEU A 404 -11.70 2.03 11.34
C LEU A 404 -11.09 1.68 9.98
N THR A 405 -11.58 0.64 9.29
CA THR A 405 -11.12 0.34 7.92
C THR A 405 -11.90 1.13 6.87
N ASN A 406 -11.19 1.50 5.80
CA ASN A 406 -11.79 2.02 4.58
C ASN A 406 -12.65 0.92 3.90
N ASN A 407 -13.92 0.84 4.29
CA ASN A 407 -14.85 -0.22 3.88
C ASN A 407 -15.04 -0.34 2.35
N ARG A 408 -14.58 0.64 1.56
CA ARG A 408 -14.46 0.54 0.10
C ARG A 408 -13.85 -0.79 -0.35
N ALA A 409 -12.81 -1.28 0.32
CA ALA A 409 -12.18 -2.56 -0.01
C ALA A 409 -13.19 -3.73 0.05
N TYR A 410 -14.10 -3.75 1.03
CA TYR A 410 -15.16 -4.75 1.14
C TYR A 410 -16.35 -4.49 0.21
N TYR A 411 -16.70 -3.23 -0.03
CA TYR A 411 -17.77 -2.86 -0.95
C TYR A 411 -17.42 -3.22 -2.41
N GLN A 412 -16.15 -3.06 -2.78
CA GLN A 412 -15.60 -3.41 -4.09
C GLN A 412 -15.28 -4.90 -4.26
N HIS A 413 -15.44 -5.74 -3.22
CA HIS A 413 -15.09 -7.16 -3.28
C HIS A 413 -16.31 -8.06 -3.49
N PRO A 414 -16.52 -8.65 -4.69
CA PRO A 414 -17.79 -9.30 -5.05
C PRO A 414 -18.20 -10.41 -4.07
N VAL A 415 -17.26 -11.31 -3.73
CA VAL A 415 -17.49 -12.43 -2.81
C VAL A 415 -17.89 -11.95 -1.42
N HIS A 416 -17.37 -10.81 -0.95
CA HIS A 416 -17.71 -10.28 0.36
C HIS A 416 -19.05 -9.53 0.33
N GLY A 417 -19.39 -8.84 -0.75
CA GLY A 417 -20.73 -8.25 -0.94
C GLY A 417 -21.81 -9.33 -0.98
N ALA A 418 -21.57 -10.40 -1.74
CA ALA A 418 -22.42 -11.57 -1.79
C ALA A 418 -22.61 -12.23 -0.41
N TRP A 419 -21.51 -12.50 0.31
CA TRP A 419 -21.57 -13.14 1.63
C TRP A 419 -22.32 -12.29 2.67
N ARG A 420 -22.07 -10.96 2.72
CA ARG A 420 -22.83 -10.04 3.60
C ARG A 420 -24.34 -10.12 3.33
N TYR A 421 -24.71 -10.10 2.06
CA TYR A 421 -26.09 -10.06 1.61
C TYR A 421 -26.86 -11.35 1.92
N LEU A 422 -26.27 -12.51 1.59
CA LEU A 422 -26.93 -13.80 1.78
C LEU A 422 -27.01 -14.24 3.25
N PHE A 423 -25.97 -13.96 4.04
CA PHE A 423 -25.80 -14.61 5.36
C PHE A 423 -25.94 -13.69 6.57
N LEU A 424 -25.69 -12.37 6.44
CA LEU A 424 -25.90 -11.45 7.57
C LEU A 424 -27.33 -10.89 7.61
N GLY A 425 -27.99 -10.70 6.46
CA GLY A 425 -29.38 -10.25 6.37
C GLY A 425 -29.62 -8.93 7.12
N ASP A 426 -30.43 -8.98 8.18
CA ASP A 426 -30.70 -7.83 9.05
C ASP A 426 -29.58 -7.52 10.06
N SER A 427 -28.70 -8.49 10.34
CA SER A 427 -27.51 -8.32 11.19
C SER A 427 -26.29 -7.80 10.41
N ASN A 428 -26.45 -7.36 9.15
CA ASN A 428 -25.37 -6.80 8.35
C ASN A 428 -24.95 -5.39 8.87
N PRO A 429 -23.79 -5.22 9.54
CA PRO A 429 -23.37 -3.91 10.04
C PRO A 429 -22.91 -2.96 8.93
N TRP A 430 -22.74 -3.48 7.70
CA TRP A 430 -22.42 -2.70 6.51
C TRP A 430 -23.66 -2.26 5.73
N ARG A 431 -24.89 -2.59 6.15
CA ARG A 431 -26.14 -2.15 5.47
C ARG A 431 -26.39 -0.66 5.70
N SER A 432 -26.89 0.05 4.69
CA SER A 432 -27.40 1.41 4.87
C SER A 432 -28.73 1.40 5.64
N ILE A 433 -29.02 2.46 6.41
CA ILE A 433 -30.29 2.62 7.18
C ILE A 433 -31.46 3.03 6.24
N ALA A 434 -31.43 2.60 4.97
CA ALA A 434 -32.40 2.96 3.95
C ALA A 434 -33.69 2.13 4.08
N SER A 435 -34.84 2.82 4.01
CA SER A 435 -36.18 2.30 4.33
C SER A 435 -36.72 1.21 3.39
N TYR A 436 -36.05 0.93 2.27
CA TYR A 436 -36.56 0.07 1.20
C TYR A 436 -36.11 -1.40 1.29
N THR A 437 -35.32 -1.76 2.31
CA THR A 437 -34.61 -3.03 2.35
C THR A 437 -35.43 -4.15 2.98
N GLN A 438 -36.34 -4.76 2.22
CA GLN A 438 -36.88 -6.09 2.56
C GLN A 438 -35.74 -7.14 2.52
N GLY A 439 -35.80 -8.13 3.41
CA GLY A 439 -34.90 -9.28 3.40
C GLY A 439 -35.25 -10.28 2.28
N LEU A 440 -34.34 -11.22 2.02
CA LEU A 440 -34.54 -12.30 1.05
C LEU A 440 -35.79 -13.14 1.40
N THR A 441 -36.82 -13.09 0.56
CA THR A 441 -38.04 -13.91 0.73
C THR A 441 -37.74 -15.40 0.52
N SER A 442 -38.67 -16.29 0.91
CA SER A 442 -38.44 -17.73 0.73
C SER A 442 -38.31 -18.11 -0.76
N ASP A 443 -39.13 -17.52 -1.61
CA ASP A 443 -39.18 -17.78 -3.06
C ASP A 443 -37.87 -17.33 -3.73
N ILE A 444 -37.37 -16.15 -3.33
CA ILE A 444 -36.05 -15.62 -3.73
C ILE A 444 -34.91 -16.55 -3.28
N LYS A 445 -34.99 -17.14 -2.08
CA LYS A 445 -33.98 -18.10 -1.61
C LYS A 445 -34.06 -19.44 -2.35
N GLU A 446 -35.25 -19.92 -2.70
CA GLU A 446 -35.39 -21.06 -3.62
C GLU A 446 -34.74 -20.76 -4.97
N GLU A 447 -35.03 -19.57 -5.53
CA GLU A 447 -34.48 -19.09 -6.78
C GLU A 447 -32.94 -19.03 -6.79
N ILE A 448 -32.32 -18.50 -5.72
CA ILE A 448 -30.86 -18.47 -5.54
C ILE A 448 -30.27 -19.88 -5.33
N ALA A 449 -30.97 -20.76 -4.58
CA ALA A 449 -30.53 -22.13 -4.38
C ALA A 449 -30.57 -22.96 -5.68
N LEU A 450 -31.57 -22.73 -6.53
CA LEU A 450 -31.67 -23.34 -7.86
C LEU A 450 -30.57 -22.83 -8.80
N MET A 451 -30.20 -21.53 -8.73
CA MET A 451 -29.03 -20.99 -9.44
C MET A 451 -27.74 -21.68 -9.00
N TRP A 452 -27.55 -21.89 -7.70
CA TRP A 452 -26.37 -22.56 -7.16
C TRP A 452 -26.25 -24.01 -7.63
N LEU A 453 -27.33 -24.79 -7.55
CA LEU A 453 -27.36 -26.16 -8.08
C LEU A 453 -27.03 -26.19 -9.58
N ALA A 454 -27.52 -25.22 -10.34
CA ALA A 454 -27.29 -25.13 -11.77
C ALA A 454 -25.87 -24.66 -12.15
N ALA A 455 -25.24 -23.82 -11.32
CA ALA A 455 -23.84 -23.40 -11.48
C ALA A 455 -22.85 -24.47 -11.01
N THR A 456 -23.21 -25.30 -10.03
CA THR A 456 -22.34 -26.37 -9.49
C THR A 456 -22.50 -27.73 -10.15
N ASP A 457 -23.55 -27.93 -10.96
CA ASP A 457 -23.80 -29.17 -11.70
C ASP A 457 -22.55 -29.59 -12.51
N LYS A 458 -22.19 -30.86 -12.38
CA LYS A 458 -21.01 -31.47 -13.03
C LYS A 458 -21.29 -31.79 -14.51
N ASP A 459 -22.54 -32.04 -14.84
CA ASP A 459 -23.04 -32.38 -16.18
C ASP A 459 -23.74 -31.19 -16.88
N ALA A 460 -23.74 -30.01 -16.25
CA ALA A 460 -24.10 -28.76 -16.93
C ALA A 460 -23.09 -28.44 -18.04
N LYS A 461 -23.62 -28.21 -19.24
CA LYS A 461 -22.88 -27.63 -20.35
C LYS A 461 -22.97 -26.12 -20.23
N PHE A 462 -21.82 -25.47 -20.12
CA PHE A 462 -21.72 -24.02 -20.14
C PHE A 462 -21.44 -23.51 -21.57
N PRO A 463 -21.78 -22.25 -21.86
CA PRO A 463 -21.39 -21.56 -23.08
C PRO A 463 -19.93 -21.80 -23.49
N GLU A 464 -19.66 -21.90 -24.80
CA GLU A 464 -18.28 -21.93 -25.32
C GLU A 464 -17.53 -20.68 -24.85
N GLY A 465 -16.39 -20.90 -24.17
CA GLY A 465 -15.61 -19.84 -23.52
C GLY A 465 -15.86 -19.67 -22.01
N GLN A 466 -16.90 -20.29 -21.43
CA GLN A 466 -17.11 -20.31 -19.97
C GLN A 466 -16.68 -21.63 -19.34
N SER A 467 -16.00 -21.52 -18.19
CA SER A 467 -15.75 -22.63 -17.27
C SER A 467 -16.70 -22.54 -16.07
N ARG A 468 -16.80 -23.61 -15.27
CA ARG A 468 -17.64 -23.62 -14.06
C ARG A 468 -17.22 -22.50 -13.10
N GLU A 469 -15.91 -22.31 -12.95
CA GLU A 469 -15.29 -21.30 -12.11
C GLU A 469 -15.71 -19.89 -12.56
N SER A 470 -15.75 -19.62 -13.87
CA SER A 470 -16.24 -18.34 -14.40
C SER A 470 -17.74 -18.09 -14.10
N VAL A 471 -18.57 -19.14 -14.09
CA VAL A 471 -20.00 -19.04 -13.74
C VAL A 471 -20.20 -18.84 -12.24
N LEU A 472 -19.33 -19.41 -11.39
CA LEU A 472 -19.34 -19.19 -9.94
C LEU A 472 -18.82 -17.80 -9.54
N VAL A 473 -17.86 -17.23 -10.30
CA VAL A 473 -17.46 -15.82 -10.16
C VAL A 473 -18.61 -14.89 -10.53
N GLU A 474 -19.30 -15.15 -11.65
CA GLU A 474 -20.47 -14.38 -12.09
C GLU A 474 -21.67 -14.52 -11.13
N PHE A 475 -21.81 -15.66 -10.44
CA PHE A 475 -22.77 -15.84 -9.35
C PHE A 475 -22.46 -14.90 -8.17
N CYS A 476 -21.21 -14.88 -7.70
CA CYS A 476 -20.78 -13.95 -6.65
C CYS A 476 -20.94 -12.47 -7.07
N GLN A 477 -20.64 -12.14 -8.32
CA GLN A 477 -20.87 -10.79 -8.87
C GLN A 477 -22.36 -10.43 -8.86
N THR A 478 -23.23 -11.32 -9.35
CA THR A 478 -24.68 -11.13 -9.34
C THR A 478 -25.21 -10.91 -7.92
N MET A 479 -24.75 -11.71 -6.94
CA MET A 479 -25.14 -11.55 -5.53
C MET A 479 -24.62 -10.25 -4.91
N CYS A 480 -23.43 -9.77 -5.29
CA CYS A 480 -22.92 -8.46 -4.87
C CYS A 480 -23.76 -7.31 -5.45
N GLU A 481 -24.14 -7.38 -6.72
CA GLU A 481 -24.99 -6.37 -7.36
C GLU A 481 -26.40 -6.32 -6.78
N LEU A 482 -26.96 -7.46 -6.35
CA LEU A 482 -28.20 -7.51 -5.59
C LEU A 482 -28.07 -6.78 -4.24
N ALA A 483 -26.92 -6.92 -3.57
CA ALA A 483 -26.60 -6.24 -2.32
C ALA A 483 -26.45 -4.71 -2.48
N ARG A 484 -25.98 -4.25 -3.64
CA ARG A 484 -25.53 -2.87 -3.86
C ARG A 484 -26.32 -2.09 -4.91
N ALA A 485 -27.41 -2.63 -5.44
CA ALA A 485 -28.16 -2.01 -6.55
C ALA A 485 -28.52 -0.54 -6.31
N HIS A 486 -28.99 -0.17 -5.12
CA HIS A 486 -29.37 1.21 -4.78
C HIS A 486 -28.20 2.06 -4.23
N ASN A 487 -26.97 1.53 -4.18
CA ASN A 487 -25.78 2.38 -4.04
C ASN A 487 -25.56 3.23 -5.30
N HIS A 488 -26.07 2.78 -6.45
CA HIS A 488 -26.09 3.52 -7.72
C HIS A 488 -27.23 4.56 -7.84
N ASP A 489 -28.16 4.66 -6.88
CA ASP A 489 -29.26 5.66 -6.95
C ASP A 489 -28.75 7.12 -6.97
N ARG A 490 -27.50 7.34 -6.54
CA ARG A 490 -26.84 8.64 -6.61
C ARG A 490 -26.21 8.83 -7.99
N ALA A 491 -26.65 9.88 -8.67
CA ALA A 491 -25.93 10.41 -9.81
C ALA A 491 -24.96 11.53 -9.38
N ARG A 492 -23.84 11.69 -10.11
CA ARG A 492 -22.92 12.82 -9.96
C ARG A 492 -22.80 13.57 -11.30
N PRO A 493 -22.64 14.91 -11.29
CA PRO A 493 -22.33 15.64 -12.51
C PRO A 493 -20.92 15.26 -12.96
N CYS A 494 -20.82 14.64 -14.14
CA CYS A 494 -19.57 14.45 -14.86
C CYS A 494 -19.49 15.47 -16.00
N ILE A 495 -18.30 16.04 -16.20
CA ILE A 495 -18.01 16.88 -17.36
C ILE A 495 -17.60 15.94 -18.48
N ASN A 496 -18.43 15.82 -19.50
CA ASN A 496 -18.06 15.04 -20.68
C ASN A 496 -17.52 15.95 -21.77
N VAL A 497 -16.38 15.53 -22.32
CA VAL A 497 -15.81 16.09 -23.54
C VAL A 497 -16.34 15.26 -24.70
N ARG A 498 -16.94 15.93 -25.67
CA ARG A 498 -17.27 15.39 -26.99
C ARG A 498 -16.44 16.14 -28.01
N LYS A 499 -15.88 15.43 -28.98
CA LYS A 499 -15.43 16.07 -30.22
C LYS A 499 -16.58 16.07 -31.21
N ASP A 500 -16.84 17.21 -31.83
CA ASP A 500 -17.54 17.22 -33.10
C ASP A 500 -16.61 16.62 -34.18
N SER A 501 -17.06 15.55 -34.82
CA SER A 501 -16.32 14.84 -35.87
C SER A 501 -16.07 15.66 -37.14
N PHE A 502 -16.74 16.82 -37.31
CA PHE A 502 -16.56 17.70 -38.47
C PHE A 502 -15.65 18.91 -38.19
N THR A 503 -15.74 19.53 -37.03
CA THR A 503 -14.90 20.70 -36.66
C THR A 503 -13.69 20.37 -35.80
N ASN A 504 -13.62 19.15 -35.24
CA ASN A 504 -12.66 18.71 -34.22
C ASN A 504 -12.66 19.58 -32.93
N GLN A 505 -13.67 20.42 -32.73
CA GLN A 505 -13.81 21.22 -31.52
C GLN A 505 -14.30 20.36 -30.35
N GLN A 506 -13.75 20.63 -29.16
CA GLN A 506 -14.21 20.03 -27.92
C GLN A 506 -15.47 20.75 -27.41
N GLU A 507 -16.61 20.09 -27.53
CA GLU A 507 -17.86 20.47 -26.87
C GLU A 507 -17.86 19.89 -25.45
N TYR A 508 -17.84 20.78 -24.46
CA TYR A 508 -17.94 20.43 -23.03
C TYR A 508 -19.41 20.46 -22.61
N TYR A 509 -19.95 19.30 -22.20
CA TYR A 509 -21.35 19.17 -21.80
C TYR A 509 -21.45 18.46 -20.44
N PHE A 510 -22.31 19.00 -19.57
CA PHE A 510 -22.55 18.44 -18.24
C PHE A 510 -23.60 17.34 -18.34
N THR A 511 -23.29 16.17 -17.78
CA THR A 511 -24.20 15.03 -17.73
C THR A 511 -24.18 14.38 -16.35
N THR A 512 -25.14 13.52 -16.05
CA THR A 512 -25.24 12.84 -14.75
C THR A 512 -25.03 11.35 -14.90
N GLU A 513 -23.92 10.84 -14.40
CA GLU A 513 -23.64 9.39 -14.34
C GLU A 513 -24.06 8.82 -12.99
N THR A 514 -24.61 7.60 -12.97
CA THR A 514 -24.74 6.83 -11.72
C THR A 514 -23.37 6.32 -11.27
N TYR A 515 -23.19 6.11 -9.98
CA TYR A 515 -21.98 5.51 -9.43
C TYR A 515 -22.32 4.78 -8.13
N ASP A 516 -21.66 3.64 -7.89
CA ASP A 516 -21.64 3.06 -6.54
C ASP A 516 -20.95 4.09 -5.62
N ASP A 517 -21.71 4.65 -4.68
CA ASP A 517 -21.19 5.63 -3.72
C ASP A 517 -20.16 5.05 -2.73
N LEU A 518 -19.99 3.73 -2.71
CA LEU A 518 -19.16 2.96 -1.79
C LEU A 518 -19.50 3.28 -0.33
N GLU A 519 -20.78 3.53 -0.06
CA GLU A 519 -21.36 3.52 1.28
C GLU A 519 -21.98 2.16 1.59
N GLY A 520 -22.68 2.06 2.73
CA GLY A 520 -23.31 0.82 3.17
C GLY A 520 -24.29 0.23 2.15
N ASP A 521 -24.39 -1.09 2.13
CA ASP A 521 -25.17 -1.88 1.18
C ASP A 521 -26.64 -1.41 1.13
N ARG A 522 -27.14 -1.11 -0.06
CA ARG A 522 -28.56 -0.83 -0.34
C ARG A 522 -29.12 -1.90 -1.26
N TYR A 523 -29.65 -2.95 -0.63
CA TYR A 523 -30.23 -4.13 -1.29
C TYR A 523 -31.30 -3.74 -2.30
N THR A 524 -31.30 -4.38 -3.47
CA THR A 524 -32.30 -4.14 -4.53
C THR A 524 -33.74 -4.42 -4.06
N CYS A 525 -34.69 -3.66 -4.59
CA CYS A 525 -36.12 -3.98 -4.45
C CYS A 525 -36.46 -5.34 -5.10
N GLY A 526 -37.58 -5.96 -4.67
CA GLY A 526 -37.95 -7.33 -5.08
C GLY A 526 -38.05 -7.54 -6.60
N GLY A 527 -38.59 -6.58 -7.36
CA GLY A 527 -38.64 -6.69 -8.82
C GLY A 527 -37.26 -6.59 -9.49
N GLY A 528 -36.35 -5.79 -8.91
CA GLY A 528 -34.96 -5.67 -9.39
C GLY A 528 -34.17 -6.94 -9.18
N MET A 529 -34.49 -7.66 -8.09
CA MET A 529 -33.97 -8.99 -7.81
C MET A 529 -34.32 -9.97 -8.92
N ASN A 530 -35.61 -10.16 -9.20
CA ASN A 530 -36.08 -11.08 -10.24
C ASN A 530 -35.42 -10.78 -11.61
N ARG A 531 -35.26 -9.49 -11.97
CA ARG A 531 -34.59 -9.10 -13.22
C ARG A 531 -33.08 -9.43 -13.25
N ARG A 532 -32.34 -9.28 -12.14
CA ARG A 532 -30.92 -9.67 -12.07
C ARG A 532 -30.74 -11.19 -11.98
N LEU A 533 -31.52 -11.89 -11.14
CA LEU A 533 -31.53 -13.35 -11.05
C LEU A 533 -31.82 -14.00 -12.41
N SER A 534 -32.79 -13.45 -13.17
CA SER A 534 -33.13 -13.98 -14.49
C SER A 534 -32.14 -13.68 -15.61
N ASN A 535 -31.29 -12.65 -15.48
CA ASN A 535 -30.12 -12.53 -16.36
C ASN A 535 -29.14 -13.70 -16.12
N PHE A 536 -28.99 -14.16 -14.87
CA PHE A 536 -28.15 -15.31 -14.52
C PHE A 536 -28.80 -16.66 -14.88
N TYR A 537 -30.13 -16.83 -14.77
CA TYR A 537 -30.82 -17.99 -15.39
C TYR A 537 -30.50 -18.09 -16.88
N MET A 538 -30.54 -16.94 -17.56
CA MET A 538 -30.21 -16.81 -18.98
C MET A 538 -28.69 -16.88 -19.25
N LEU A 539 -27.84 -17.02 -18.23
CA LEU A 539 -26.46 -17.44 -18.42
C LEU A 539 -26.38 -18.98 -18.44
N ILE A 540 -26.90 -19.62 -17.40
CA ILE A 540 -26.75 -21.07 -17.19
C ILE A 540 -27.56 -21.90 -18.20
N LEU A 541 -28.79 -21.48 -18.54
CA LEU A 541 -29.69 -22.26 -19.39
C LEU A 541 -29.50 -22.04 -20.88
N ASN A 542 -28.83 -20.96 -21.29
CA ASN A 542 -28.65 -20.65 -22.70
C ASN A 542 -27.47 -21.45 -23.28
N ASP A 543 -27.68 -22.76 -23.43
CA ASP A 543 -26.94 -23.62 -24.37
C ASP A 543 -26.99 -23.04 -25.80
N ARG A 544 -28.06 -22.29 -26.12
CA ARG A 544 -28.26 -21.55 -27.38
C ARG A 544 -27.65 -20.13 -27.30
N PRO A 545 -26.66 -19.79 -28.13
CA PRO A 545 -26.08 -18.45 -28.16
C PRO A 545 -27.09 -17.33 -28.47
N GLU A 546 -28.09 -17.63 -29.31
CA GLU A 546 -29.09 -16.67 -29.82
C GLU A 546 -29.95 -16.06 -28.70
N THR A 547 -30.00 -16.70 -27.54
CA THR A 547 -30.86 -16.30 -26.43
C THR A 547 -30.14 -15.58 -25.28
N ARG A 548 -28.81 -15.45 -25.31
CA ARG A 548 -28.03 -14.71 -24.28
C ARG A 548 -28.28 -13.18 -24.37
N MET A 549 -28.32 -12.47 -23.24
CA MET A 549 -28.59 -11.01 -23.25
C MET A 549 -27.48 -10.27 -24.00
N LEU A 550 -27.85 -9.31 -24.86
CA LEU A 550 -26.90 -8.60 -25.74
C LEU A 550 -27.30 -7.11 -25.84
N THR A 551 -26.65 -6.27 -25.02
CA THR A 551 -26.73 -4.80 -25.05
C THR A 551 -25.36 -4.21 -25.41
N ALA A 552 -25.32 -2.90 -25.68
CA ALA A 552 -24.06 -2.17 -25.89
C ALA A 552 -23.09 -2.38 -24.72
N ASP A 553 -23.60 -2.26 -23.49
CA ASP A 553 -22.82 -2.22 -22.25
C ASP A 553 -22.30 -3.62 -21.89
N ALA A 554 -23.10 -4.65 -22.13
CA ALA A 554 -22.67 -6.05 -22.02
C ALA A 554 -21.53 -6.36 -23.02
N MET A 555 -21.60 -5.83 -24.23
CA MET A 555 -20.54 -5.99 -25.23
C MET A 555 -19.27 -5.20 -24.87
N ARG A 556 -19.42 -3.95 -24.39
CA ARG A 556 -18.31 -3.12 -23.87
C ARG A 556 -17.60 -3.80 -22.72
N SER A 557 -18.35 -4.33 -21.75
CA SER A 557 -17.81 -4.99 -20.55
C SER A 557 -17.08 -6.29 -20.91
N LYS A 558 -17.64 -7.11 -21.81
CA LYS A 558 -16.94 -8.31 -22.32
C LYS A 558 -15.66 -7.94 -23.06
N PHE A 559 -15.67 -6.87 -23.88
CA PHE A 559 -14.46 -6.37 -24.55
C PHE A 559 -13.41 -5.91 -23.52
N GLN A 560 -13.81 -5.15 -22.50
CA GLN A 560 -12.92 -4.70 -21.41
C GLN A 560 -12.28 -5.89 -20.66
N GLN A 561 -13.09 -6.89 -20.31
CA GLN A 561 -12.63 -8.11 -19.62
C GLN A 561 -11.67 -8.94 -20.49
N GLU A 562 -12.08 -9.31 -21.71
CA GLU A 562 -11.34 -10.27 -22.54
C GLU A 562 -10.21 -9.66 -23.38
N MET A 563 -10.34 -8.40 -23.80
CA MET A 563 -9.37 -7.74 -24.68
C MET A 563 -8.45 -6.77 -23.94
N VAL A 564 -8.89 -6.08 -22.88
CA VAL A 564 -8.07 -5.06 -22.20
C VAL A 564 -7.40 -5.57 -20.92
N ASN A 565 -8.14 -6.26 -20.06
CA ASN A 565 -7.67 -6.76 -18.77
C ASN A 565 -6.89 -8.10 -18.86
N GLU A 566 -6.45 -8.63 -17.71
CA GLU A 566 -5.75 -9.93 -17.67
C GLU A 566 -6.72 -11.04 -18.09
N SER A 567 -6.42 -11.68 -19.21
CA SER A 567 -7.34 -12.52 -19.98
C SER A 567 -6.63 -13.73 -20.57
N PRO A 568 -7.31 -14.89 -20.72
CA PRO A 568 -6.74 -16.07 -21.35
C PRO A 568 -6.46 -15.89 -22.85
N LEU A 569 -7.12 -14.96 -23.55
CA LEU A 569 -6.90 -14.73 -24.98
C LEU A 569 -5.44 -14.33 -25.28
N PRO A 570 -4.77 -14.90 -26.30
CA PRO A 570 -3.35 -14.59 -26.57
C PRO A 570 -3.07 -13.11 -26.88
N ALA A 571 -4.07 -12.41 -27.42
CA ALA A 571 -3.97 -11.08 -28.02
C ALA A 571 -4.36 -9.91 -27.08
N SER A 572 -4.66 -10.16 -25.80
CA SER A 572 -5.14 -9.10 -24.91
C SER A 572 -4.09 -7.99 -24.71
N MET A 573 -4.56 -6.75 -24.56
CA MET A 573 -3.71 -5.58 -24.33
C MET A 573 -2.88 -5.75 -23.05
N TYR A 574 -3.42 -6.37 -22.01
CA TYR A 574 -2.66 -6.75 -20.83
C TYR A 574 -1.44 -7.63 -21.16
N LYS A 575 -1.55 -8.59 -22.10
CA LYS A 575 -0.39 -9.38 -22.56
C LYS A 575 0.57 -8.55 -23.42
N LYS A 576 0.07 -7.65 -24.28
CA LYS A 576 0.92 -6.69 -25.01
C LYS A 576 1.74 -5.84 -24.03
N LEU A 577 1.12 -5.34 -22.95
CA LEU A 577 1.78 -4.60 -21.86
C LEU A 577 2.80 -5.46 -21.10
N LYS A 578 2.44 -6.69 -20.72
CA LYS A 578 3.30 -7.62 -19.95
C LYS A 578 4.52 -8.12 -20.76
N ALA A 579 4.51 -7.92 -22.08
CA ALA A 579 5.65 -8.15 -22.99
C ALA A 579 6.54 -6.91 -23.22
N MET A 580 6.15 -5.72 -22.74
CA MET A 580 6.98 -4.51 -22.83
C MET A 580 8.01 -4.46 -21.71
N ASP A 581 9.18 -3.86 -21.98
CA ASP A 581 10.17 -3.60 -20.96
C ASP A 581 9.74 -2.45 -20.01
N ALA A 582 10.33 -2.42 -18.81
CA ALA A 582 9.97 -1.46 -17.78
C ALA A 582 10.19 0.02 -18.19
N LYS A 583 11.13 0.33 -19.10
CA LYS A 583 11.35 1.70 -19.59
C LYS A 583 10.29 2.09 -20.62
N THR A 584 9.91 1.18 -21.52
CA THR A 584 8.76 1.37 -22.42
C THR A 584 7.47 1.58 -21.60
N LEU A 585 7.24 0.79 -20.55
CA LEU A 585 6.08 0.94 -19.67
C LEU A 585 6.09 2.25 -18.87
N GLN A 586 7.24 2.67 -18.33
CA GLN A 586 7.37 3.98 -17.65
C GLN A 586 7.15 5.15 -18.62
N ASN A 587 7.66 5.06 -19.85
CA ASN A 587 7.39 6.05 -20.89
C ASN A 587 5.88 6.10 -21.19
N LEU A 588 5.25 4.96 -21.47
CA LEU A 588 3.81 4.87 -21.74
C LEU A 588 2.97 5.41 -20.56
N LEU A 589 3.34 5.13 -19.31
CA LEU A 589 2.68 5.69 -18.13
C LEU A 589 2.85 7.22 -18.04
N LYS A 590 4.04 7.74 -18.34
CA LYS A 590 4.33 9.18 -18.39
C LYS A 590 3.54 9.87 -19.49
N VAL A 591 3.40 9.23 -20.66
CA VAL A 591 2.56 9.69 -21.77
C VAL A 591 1.11 9.74 -21.29
N LEU A 592 0.52 8.61 -20.88
CA LEU A 592 -0.84 8.54 -20.32
C LEU A 592 -1.10 9.55 -19.19
N SER A 593 -0.09 9.91 -18.37
CA SER A 593 -0.25 10.87 -17.27
C SER A 593 -0.22 12.35 -17.70
N LYS A 594 0.12 12.66 -18.96
CA LYS A 594 -0.12 14.01 -19.51
C LYS A 594 -1.63 14.18 -19.77
N LYS A 595 -2.11 15.42 -19.63
CA LYS A 595 -3.39 15.80 -20.25
C LYS A 595 -3.15 16.10 -21.73
N PHE A 596 -3.78 15.34 -22.61
CA PHE A 596 -3.91 15.64 -24.03
C PHE A 596 -5.36 15.99 -24.35
N GLU A 597 -5.60 16.75 -25.41
CA GLU A 597 -6.93 17.00 -25.95
C GLU A 597 -7.26 16.02 -27.08
N SER A 598 -6.26 15.43 -27.73
CA SER A 598 -6.35 14.33 -28.69
C SER A 598 -5.17 13.35 -28.64
N LEU A 599 -5.37 12.14 -29.16
CA LEU A 599 -4.24 11.30 -29.58
C LEU A 599 -3.45 11.95 -30.74
N ASP A 600 -4.03 12.88 -31.48
CA ASP A 600 -3.34 13.67 -32.51
C ASP A 600 -2.31 14.65 -31.93
N ASP A 601 -2.41 15.00 -30.64
CA ASP A 601 -1.44 15.90 -29.94
C ASP A 601 -0.14 15.18 -29.58
N LEU A 602 -0.10 13.85 -29.74
CA LEU A 602 1.03 13.01 -29.41
C LEU A 602 2.16 13.22 -30.42
N SER A 603 3.38 13.45 -29.91
CA SER A 603 4.56 13.38 -30.76
C SER A 603 4.70 12.00 -31.41
N GLU A 604 5.43 11.91 -32.53
CA GLU A 604 5.56 10.67 -33.32
C GLU A 604 6.05 9.48 -32.46
N GLU A 605 6.96 9.70 -31.52
CA GLU A 605 7.42 8.70 -30.55
C GLU A 605 6.30 8.24 -29.59
N GLU A 606 5.41 9.13 -29.18
CA GLU A 606 4.31 8.84 -28.26
C GLU A 606 3.15 8.14 -28.97
N SER A 607 2.83 8.57 -30.19
CA SER A 607 1.95 7.85 -31.12
C SER A 607 2.45 6.43 -31.38
N ALA A 608 3.77 6.25 -31.58
CA ALA A 608 4.38 4.92 -31.74
C ALA A 608 4.28 4.03 -30.48
N LEU A 609 4.12 4.60 -29.27
CA LEU A 609 3.84 3.83 -28.06
C LEU A 609 2.39 3.35 -27.99
N PHE A 610 1.42 4.20 -28.32
CA PHE A 610 0.01 3.81 -28.40
C PHE A 610 -0.27 2.79 -29.52
N ASN A 611 0.38 2.94 -30.68
CA ASN A 611 0.25 2.01 -31.80
C ASN A 611 0.75 0.59 -31.48
N ARG A 612 1.51 0.38 -30.40
CA ARG A 612 1.84 -0.96 -29.88
C ARG A 612 0.71 -1.63 -29.07
N LEU A 613 -0.27 -0.86 -28.61
CA LEU A 613 -1.45 -1.35 -27.89
C LEU A 613 -2.62 -1.66 -28.83
N ALA A 614 -2.71 -0.93 -29.95
CA ALA A 614 -3.77 -1.04 -30.94
C ALA A 614 -4.06 -2.50 -31.33
N PHE A 615 -5.33 -2.82 -31.54
CA PHE A 615 -5.74 -4.14 -32.01
C PHE A 615 -5.70 -4.20 -33.53
N THR A 616 -5.06 -5.24 -34.06
CA THR A 616 -5.09 -5.55 -35.49
C THR A 616 -6.48 -6.05 -35.88
N GLU A 617 -6.85 -5.91 -37.15
CA GLU A 617 -8.14 -6.40 -37.67
C GLU A 617 -8.33 -7.90 -37.43
N GLY A 618 -7.25 -8.69 -37.41
CA GLY A 618 -7.29 -10.12 -37.08
C GLY A 618 -7.60 -10.41 -35.61
N GLU A 619 -7.10 -9.59 -34.68
CA GLU A 619 -7.42 -9.70 -33.24
C GLU A 619 -8.88 -9.29 -32.98
N ILE A 620 -9.34 -8.22 -33.64
CA ILE A 620 -10.73 -7.77 -33.58
C ILE A 620 -11.66 -8.85 -34.18
N ALA A 621 -11.33 -9.39 -35.35
CA ALA A 621 -12.12 -10.45 -35.99
C ALA A 621 -12.15 -11.75 -35.16
N ALA A 622 -11.05 -12.09 -34.47
CA ALA A 622 -11.03 -13.21 -33.53
C ALA A 622 -11.98 -12.98 -32.35
N PHE A 623 -11.98 -11.79 -31.74
CA PHE A 623 -12.93 -11.44 -30.67
C PHE A 623 -14.38 -11.38 -31.17
N VAL A 624 -14.64 -10.83 -32.37
CA VAL A 624 -15.96 -10.90 -33.01
C VAL A 624 -16.40 -12.37 -33.15
N LYS A 625 -15.51 -13.28 -33.55
CA LYS A 625 -15.82 -14.71 -33.65
C LYS A 625 -16.14 -15.34 -32.29
N THR A 626 -15.41 -15.00 -31.22
CA THR A 626 -15.77 -15.39 -29.84
C THR A 626 -17.16 -14.88 -29.48
N CYS A 627 -17.47 -13.62 -29.77
CA CYS A 627 -18.80 -13.05 -29.56
C CYS A 627 -19.89 -13.67 -30.45
N GLN A 628 -19.58 -14.16 -31.66
CA GLN A 628 -20.51 -14.89 -32.52
C GLN A 628 -20.84 -16.27 -31.93
N ALA A 629 -19.84 -17.02 -31.45
CA ALA A 629 -20.05 -18.26 -30.72
C ALA A 629 -20.81 -18.04 -29.39
N TYR A 630 -20.61 -16.87 -28.77
CA TYR A 630 -21.22 -16.55 -27.48
C TYR A 630 -22.63 -15.95 -27.55
N TYR A 631 -22.94 -15.05 -28.49
CA TYR A 631 -24.27 -14.38 -28.57
C TYR A 631 -25.10 -14.78 -29.79
N GLY A 632 -24.60 -15.71 -30.61
CA GLY A 632 -25.21 -16.17 -31.85
C GLY A 632 -24.72 -15.34 -33.03
N ALA A 633 -24.19 -16.01 -34.06
CA ALA A 633 -23.46 -15.35 -35.14
C ALA A 633 -24.29 -14.23 -35.78
N ASN A 634 -25.55 -14.54 -36.11
CA ASN A 634 -26.50 -13.57 -36.67
C ASN A 634 -26.64 -12.33 -35.79
N ARG A 635 -26.85 -12.47 -34.48
CA ARG A 635 -27.11 -11.33 -33.58
C ARG A 635 -25.93 -10.37 -33.42
N ILE A 636 -24.72 -10.82 -33.76
CA ILE A 636 -23.53 -9.97 -33.79
C ILE A 636 -23.37 -9.22 -35.12
N THR A 637 -23.70 -9.84 -36.26
CA THR A 637 -23.46 -9.28 -37.60
C THR A 637 -24.71 -8.73 -38.31
N GLU A 638 -25.91 -9.08 -37.86
CA GLU A 638 -27.20 -8.62 -38.40
C GLU A 638 -27.28 -7.10 -38.34
N ARG A 639 -27.58 -6.49 -39.50
CA ARG A 639 -27.75 -5.05 -39.62
C ARG A 639 -29.17 -4.65 -39.26
N ARG A 640 -29.31 -3.85 -38.21
CA ARG A 640 -30.57 -3.29 -37.75
C ARG A 640 -30.80 -1.94 -38.39
N GLU A 641 -31.66 -1.90 -39.40
CA GLU A 641 -31.96 -0.66 -40.13
C GLU A 641 -32.75 0.32 -39.25
N ASN A 642 -33.82 -0.17 -38.62
CA ASN A 642 -34.76 0.63 -37.83
C ASN A 642 -34.43 0.73 -36.33
N ASN A 643 -33.55 -0.14 -35.80
CA ASN A 643 -33.19 -0.18 -34.38
C ASN A 643 -31.66 -0.32 -34.20
N LYS A 644 -30.94 0.71 -34.66
CA LYS A 644 -29.48 0.80 -34.60
C LYS A 644 -29.01 0.77 -33.14
N ILE A 645 -27.92 0.05 -32.90
CA ILE A 645 -27.30 -0.04 -31.58
C ILE A 645 -26.67 1.32 -31.27
N VAL A 646 -27.07 1.94 -30.16
CA VAL A 646 -26.51 3.21 -29.70
C VAL A 646 -25.40 2.93 -28.69
N PHE A 647 -24.21 3.49 -28.91
CA PHE A 647 -23.12 3.46 -27.95
C PHE A 647 -22.20 4.68 -28.14
N ASN A 648 -21.87 5.40 -27.05
CA ASN A 648 -21.14 6.68 -27.07
C ASN A 648 -21.65 7.65 -28.17
N HIS A 649 -22.98 7.81 -28.25
CA HIS A 649 -23.71 8.60 -29.26
C HIS A 649 -23.60 8.13 -30.73
N HIS A 650 -22.71 7.20 -31.05
CA HIS A 650 -22.65 6.56 -32.37
C HIS A 650 -23.80 5.55 -32.54
N ARG A 651 -24.30 5.40 -33.78
CA ARG A 651 -25.38 4.48 -34.16
C ARG A 651 -24.86 3.39 -35.11
N PHE A 652 -24.59 2.20 -34.58
CA PHE A 652 -24.07 1.05 -35.32
C PHE A 652 -25.22 0.23 -35.91
N ALA A 653 -25.05 -0.32 -37.10
CA ALA A 653 -26.04 -1.25 -37.65
C ALA A 653 -25.91 -2.63 -37.01
N SER A 654 -24.71 -3.05 -36.61
CA SER A 654 -24.46 -4.36 -35.96
C SER A 654 -23.50 -4.27 -34.76
N PHE A 655 -23.47 -5.29 -33.91
CA PHE A 655 -22.49 -5.35 -32.80
C PHE A 655 -21.06 -5.57 -33.32
N ALA A 656 -20.88 -6.24 -34.47
CA ALA A 656 -19.58 -6.33 -35.13
C ALA A 656 -18.99 -4.95 -35.49
N GLU A 657 -19.83 -4.02 -35.95
CA GLU A 657 -19.42 -2.63 -36.22
C GLU A 657 -19.07 -1.87 -34.92
N MET A 658 -19.82 -2.08 -33.84
CA MET A 658 -19.50 -1.52 -32.51
C MET A 658 -18.18 -2.06 -31.95
N ILE A 659 -17.96 -3.38 -32.04
CA ILE A 659 -16.70 -4.04 -31.64
C ILE A 659 -15.52 -3.53 -32.48
N ALA A 660 -15.74 -3.27 -33.77
CA ALA A 660 -14.71 -2.72 -34.64
C ALA A 660 -14.35 -1.25 -34.32
N LEU A 661 -15.27 -0.46 -33.76
CA LEU A 661 -14.92 0.85 -33.19
C LEU A 661 -14.19 0.69 -31.85
N LEU A 662 -14.71 -0.13 -30.93
CA LEU A 662 -14.06 -0.41 -29.64
C LEU A 662 -12.61 -0.87 -29.82
N GLY A 663 -12.32 -1.72 -30.82
CA GLY A 663 -10.97 -2.17 -31.15
C GLY A 663 -10.03 -1.06 -31.66
N LYS A 664 -10.58 0.03 -32.21
CA LYS A 664 -9.83 1.21 -32.68
C LYS A 664 -9.64 2.26 -31.57
N THR A 665 -10.66 2.48 -30.73
CA THR A 665 -10.65 3.50 -29.67
C THR A 665 -10.30 2.95 -28.28
N ALA A 666 -9.93 1.66 -28.15
CA ALA A 666 -9.70 0.97 -26.88
C ALA A 666 -8.74 1.71 -25.93
N THR A 667 -7.73 2.39 -26.46
CA THR A 667 -6.74 3.14 -25.67
C THR A 667 -7.28 4.42 -25.05
N GLU A 668 -8.35 4.98 -25.63
CA GLU A 668 -9.11 6.11 -25.07
C GLU A 668 -10.21 5.58 -24.13
N GLU A 669 -11.03 4.65 -24.63
CA GLU A 669 -12.21 4.10 -23.97
C GLU A 669 -11.92 3.40 -22.62
N PHE A 670 -10.74 2.79 -22.51
CA PHE A 670 -10.30 2.01 -21.35
C PHE A 670 -9.00 2.55 -20.72
N TYR A 671 -8.70 3.84 -20.95
CA TYR A 671 -7.53 4.55 -20.43
C TYR A 671 -7.18 4.22 -18.96
N ASN A 672 -8.16 4.25 -18.06
CA ASN A 672 -7.95 4.03 -16.63
C ASN A 672 -7.54 2.58 -16.31
N ASP A 673 -8.10 1.59 -17.01
CA ASP A 673 -7.73 0.18 -16.83
C ASP A 673 -6.31 -0.07 -17.36
N ILE A 674 -5.97 0.51 -18.52
CA ILE A 674 -4.63 0.43 -19.12
C ILE A 674 -3.58 1.02 -18.17
N LYS A 675 -3.83 2.21 -17.63
CA LYS A 675 -2.99 2.86 -16.62
C LYS A 675 -2.77 1.98 -15.39
N ARG A 676 -3.86 1.48 -14.78
CA ARG A 676 -3.83 0.57 -13.62
C ARG A 676 -3.04 -0.71 -13.91
N ASN A 677 -3.20 -1.28 -15.11
CA ASN A 677 -2.52 -2.50 -15.52
C ASN A 677 -1.01 -2.26 -15.70
N ILE A 678 -0.58 -1.11 -16.24
CA ILE A 678 0.84 -0.71 -16.30
C ILE A 678 1.43 -0.53 -14.90
N GLU A 679 0.71 0.16 -14.00
CA GLU A 679 1.15 0.41 -12.62
C GLU A 679 1.30 -0.89 -11.80
N ASN A 680 0.48 -1.91 -12.07
CA ASN A 680 0.64 -3.24 -11.48
C ASN A 680 1.85 -3.98 -12.08
N ILE A 681 1.99 -4.03 -13.41
CA ILE A 681 3.14 -4.70 -14.06
C ILE A 681 4.48 -4.09 -13.61
N LEU A 682 4.57 -2.75 -13.50
CA LEU A 682 5.77 -2.06 -13.01
C LEU A 682 6.05 -2.27 -11.51
N ARG A 683 5.02 -2.59 -10.72
CA ARG A 683 5.10 -2.85 -9.27
C ARG A 683 5.54 -4.28 -8.97
N ASP A 684 5.12 -5.23 -9.80
CA ASP A 684 5.37 -6.67 -9.64
C ASP A 684 6.64 -7.11 -10.40
N ALA A 685 7.15 -6.28 -11.31
CA ALA A 685 8.45 -6.46 -11.95
C ALA A 685 9.56 -6.63 -10.88
N PRO A 686 10.34 -7.73 -10.91
CA PRO A 686 11.38 -7.95 -9.91
C PRO A 686 12.41 -6.83 -10.00
N LYS A 687 12.61 -6.12 -8.88
CA LYS A 687 13.59 -5.03 -8.80
C LYS A 687 14.96 -5.53 -9.25
N GLN A 688 15.36 -5.16 -10.47
CA GLN A 688 16.69 -5.48 -10.97
C GLN A 688 17.68 -4.74 -10.08
N GLN A 689 18.34 -5.48 -9.19
CA GLN A 689 19.46 -4.95 -8.43
C GLN A 689 20.53 -4.54 -9.43
N ASP A 690 20.88 -3.25 -9.45
CA ASP A 690 21.95 -2.70 -10.29
C ASP A 690 23.30 -3.34 -9.93
N LYS A 691 23.55 -4.52 -10.50
CA LYS A 691 24.87 -5.16 -10.56
C LYS A 691 25.70 -4.38 -11.56
N ALA A 692 26.12 -3.19 -11.14
CA ALA A 692 26.99 -2.30 -11.88
C ALA A 692 28.14 -3.12 -12.51
N PRO A 693 28.42 -2.94 -13.81
CA PRO A 693 29.36 -3.80 -14.52
C PRO A 693 30.73 -3.69 -13.87
N VAL A 694 31.21 -4.80 -13.29
CA VAL A 694 32.53 -4.87 -12.64
C VAL A 694 33.59 -4.76 -13.73
N ASP A 695 34.09 -3.54 -13.95
CA ASP A 695 35.01 -3.20 -15.04
C ASP A 695 36.38 -3.89 -14.86
N ARG A 696 36.46 -5.12 -15.38
CA ARG A 696 37.68 -5.95 -15.39
C ARG A 696 38.67 -5.45 -16.46
N ARG A 697 39.22 -4.25 -16.28
CA ARG A 697 40.34 -3.76 -17.11
C ARG A 697 41.54 -3.29 -16.28
N LYS A 698 42.73 -3.73 -16.76
CA LYS A 698 44.08 -3.27 -16.40
C LYS A 698 44.61 -3.63 -14.99
N LYS A 699 45.17 -4.83 -14.87
CA LYS A 699 46.49 -5.02 -14.24
C LYS A 699 47.38 -5.87 -15.14
N ALA A 700 48.28 -5.21 -15.86
CA ALA A 700 49.41 -5.81 -16.56
C ALA A 700 50.57 -4.82 -16.46
N THR A 701 51.68 -5.23 -15.84
CA THR A 701 52.90 -4.41 -15.68
C THR A 701 54.07 -5.38 -15.55
N ALA A 702 55.21 -5.05 -16.16
CA ALA A 702 56.19 -6.04 -16.61
C ALA A 702 57.40 -6.26 -15.66
N VAL A 703 57.96 -7.47 -15.75
CA VAL A 703 59.36 -7.84 -15.43
C VAL A 703 59.76 -8.88 -16.52
N VAL A 704 60.37 -8.49 -17.64
CA VAL A 704 61.81 -8.26 -17.91
C VAL A 704 62.61 -9.56 -18.22
N HIS A 705 62.98 -9.70 -19.50
CA HIS A 705 64.09 -10.48 -20.13
C HIS A 705 64.21 -12.02 -19.83
N SER A 706 64.76 -12.88 -20.71
CA SER A 706 65.85 -12.69 -21.69
C SER A 706 65.87 -13.72 -22.86
N THR A 707 66.64 -13.39 -23.92
CA THR A 707 67.36 -14.25 -24.90
C THR A 707 66.66 -15.35 -25.73
N SER A 708 66.48 -15.03 -27.02
CA SER A 708 67.11 -15.68 -28.20
C SER A 708 66.75 -17.13 -28.66
N PRO A 709 66.99 -17.48 -29.95
CA PRO A 709 66.08 -18.39 -30.68
C PRO A 709 66.72 -19.62 -31.40
N ALA A 710 65.89 -20.57 -31.84
CA ALA A 710 66.26 -21.55 -32.88
C ALA A 710 65.07 -22.13 -33.71
N LYS A 711 65.12 -21.87 -35.03
CA LYS A 711 64.90 -22.80 -36.16
C LYS A 711 63.66 -23.72 -36.26
N SER A 712 62.90 -23.50 -37.34
CA SER A 712 62.35 -24.52 -38.28
C SER A 712 61.14 -25.38 -37.79
N ARG A 713 60.37 -26.07 -38.66
CA ARG A 713 60.49 -26.35 -40.11
C ARG A 713 59.11 -26.59 -40.80
N GLU A 714 59.12 -26.69 -42.13
CA GLU A 714 58.13 -27.25 -43.09
C GLU A 714 57.11 -28.28 -42.50
N LYS A 715 55.84 -28.43 -42.97
CA LYS A 715 55.33 -28.69 -44.35
C LYS A 715 53.76 -28.58 -44.36
N LYS A 716 53.02 -28.16 -45.41
CA LYS A 716 52.38 -28.94 -46.53
C LYS A 716 51.95 -30.40 -46.17
N SER A 717 50.86 -31.02 -46.63
CA SER A 717 49.54 -30.72 -47.26
C SER A 717 48.69 -32.04 -47.15
N SER A 718 47.46 -32.28 -47.61
CA SER A 718 46.45 -31.63 -48.49
C SER A 718 45.04 -31.86 -47.84
N GLU A 719 43.82 -31.55 -48.33
CA GLU A 719 43.09 -31.55 -49.63
C GLU A 719 42.64 -32.93 -50.17
N ALA A 720 41.37 -33.02 -50.62
CA ALA A 720 40.61 -34.17 -51.20
C ALA A 720 40.24 -35.36 -50.26
N SER A 721 39.23 -36.21 -50.52
CA SER A 721 37.89 -36.10 -51.17
C SER A 721 37.06 -37.41 -50.96
N ASN A 722 35.84 -37.48 -51.52
CA ASN A 722 34.92 -38.65 -51.62
C ASN A 722 34.22 -39.07 -50.30
N ASP A 723 32.95 -39.52 -50.19
CA ASP A 723 31.87 -40.03 -51.09
C ASP A 723 31.66 -41.56 -51.10
N GLU A 724 30.42 -41.98 -51.38
CA GLU A 724 29.79 -43.33 -51.39
C GLU A 724 29.40 -44.01 -50.04
N GLY A 725 28.42 -44.94 -50.12
CA GLY A 725 27.74 -45.65 -49.01
C GLY A 725 28.22 -47.12 -48.83
N PRO A 726 27.35 -48.14 -48.56
CA PRO A 726 25.88 -48.18 -48.68
C PRO A 726 25.07 -48.99 -47.61
N LYS A 727 23.73 -48.97 -47.76
CA LYS A 727 22.67 -50.00 -47.46
C LYS A 727 22.91 -51.12 -46.42
N LEU A 728 21.88 -51.40 -45.58
CA LEU A 728 21.33 -52.76 -45.39
C LEU A 728 19.89 -52.80 -44.80
N SER A 729 19.34 -54.02 -44.69
CA SER A 729 17.93 -54.42 -44.46
C SER A 729 17.36 -54.18 -43.03
N SER A 730 16.07 -54.34 -42.70
CA SER A 730 15.03 -55.25 -43.24
C SER A 730 13.57 -54.82 -42.96
N LYS A 731 12.57 -55.61 -43.41
CA LYS A 731 11.12 -55.44 -43.15
C LYS A 731 10.49 -56.69 -42.52
N GLY A 732 9.58 -56.51 -41.55
CA GLY A 732 8.67 -57.54 -41.03
C GLY A 732 7.19 -57.14 -41.20
N LYS A 733 6.27 -58.11 -41.34
CA LYS A 733 4.85 -57.89 -41.68
C LYS A 733 3.88 -58.11 -40.50
N PRO A 734 2.71 -57.44 -40.48
CA PRO A 734 1.62 -57.72 -39.53
C PRO A 734 0.78 -58.95 -39.94
N ARG A 735 -0.09 -59.40 -39.03
CA ARG A 735 -1.10 -60.46 -39.28
C ARG A 735 -2.47 -60.04 -38.76
N LYS A 736 -3.52 -60.27 -39.55
CA LYS A 736 -4.96 -60.18 -39.17
C LYS A 736 -5.67 -61.44 -39.66
N SER A 737 -6.44 -62.09 -38.78
CA SER A 737 -7.55 -63.04 -39.07
C SER A 737 -7.94 -63.78 -37.78
N ALA A 738 -9.13 -64.38 -37.63
CA ALA A 738 -10.48 -64.09 -38.14
C ALA A 738 -11.43 -65.14 -37.51
N ARG A 739 -12.74 -64.82 -37.39
CA ARG A 739 -13.78 -65.70 -36.77
C ARG A 739 -13.58 -65.88 -35.25
N ARG A 740 -14.60 -66.20 -34.46
CA ARG A 740 -15.96 -66.68 -34.80
C ARG A 740 -17.02 -65.60 -34.74
#